data_AF-A0A8J2Z4W0-F1
#
_entry.id   AF-A0A8J2Z4W0-F1
#
_cell.length_a   1.000
_cell.length_b   1.000
_cell.length_c   1.000
_cell.angle_alpha   90.00
_cell.angle_beta   90.00
_cell.angle_gamma   90.00
#
_symmetry.space_group_name_H-M   'P 1'
#
loop_
_entity.id
_entity.type
_entity.pdbx_description
1 polymer ?
#
loop_
_entity_poly.entity_id
_entity_poly.type
_entity_poly.pdbx_seq_one_letter_code
_entity_poly.pdbx_strand_id
1 'polypeptide(L)'
;MTRYEGMKINVDGIFTSTPKNVYMTLAQKNGYYIPSYQRPYAWDADAKTNMNDLFNSIKEGMFSDDLSALVFFGAIVLVEDNNGNLDIEPCDPRSMPSQVSVVVDGQQRLTTFTLVAARLYQRLHQINKKLKEDKRYFEKLDDDKLIDKAQIVGIYNDLSACIGTATGATVEVCRIRMAESSFEDNPYGFYPRIIRMYDDCWSTAQTKASYTSDVASYLFELRPTDRGYNGALKDLFKSIDSEIKETVHSDEMILAFDSEDSHLRAYLQGFDLVQIVDDSLALKGEKYALLKEAAALLYLTDFILYRCAFTVISVTKNSYSHNIFQALNTTGEPLNAIDTFKPEVIRYVGHQAYQHSAEYQLFEAIQALLNAKPNKTKPKLLEALIADFGYIFTGGASKVNKSLKAQRQFLIEQYLAIDPDAREAKTQFVQTIHDHLMFGYAFINHKKVSENFVYDGLLPQDALLLNFLKENEWNIVRPLISALRLNSQHDFKEGIRALAAFIVLAKLRVVNAPIKTMLDAFWRECIGNINATTLKSYLQSKAKEDAWELAEQTLWQQRVAHNDILDVTKLRGVAKLAILSSFNDAQLMCLDAYSLLKLPEEKSTANSDHRFEMTQMEQKNKNAPNRWSNVTVVPLDLETHWLPQEGIGQGQENYQHLLQQVGEDACYVSYLKGETAFSDKRLQLEQCIKNHLFDKFACYNKAKEIAKDTIEKEELQAEVWLSNVYTTFSRMLWIDVHIDNAQEVEAESYV
;
A
#
# COMPACT_ATOMS: atom_id res chain seq x y z
N MET A 1 -22.61 20.96 57.45
CA MET A 1 -22.45 20.86 55.99
C MET A 1 -23.14 22.06 55.36
N THR A 2 -22.37 22.99 54.80
CA THR A 2 -22.93 24.15 54.08
C THR A 2 -23.65 23.68 52.81
N ARG A 3 -24.70 24.38 52.36
CA ARG A 3 -25.41 24.10 51.08
C ARG A 3 -24.46 23.95 49.87
N TYR A 4 -23.25 24.50 49.96
CA TYR A 4 -22.17 24.39 48.99
C TYR A 4 -21.50 23.01 48.89
N GLU A 5 -21.45 22.24 49.99
CA GLU A 5 -20.86 20.89 49.98
C GLU A 5 -21.78 19.87 49.29
N GLY A 6 -23.09 20.05 49.39
CA GLY A 6 -24.08 19.23 48.68
C GLY A 6 -24.14 19.47 47.15
N MET A 7 -23.47 20.51 46.65
CA MET A 7 -23.34 20.79 45.20
C MET A 7 -22.05 20.24 44.59
N LYS A 8 -21.09 19.74 45.39
CA LYS A 8 -19.88 19.11 44.85
C LYS A 8 -20.25 17.73 44.30
N ILE A 9 -20.22 17.58 42.98
CA ILE A 9 -20.30 16.26 42.34
C ILE A 9 -19.03 15.51 42.71
N ASN A 10 -19.17 14.38 43.40
CA ASN A 10 -18.05 13.49 43.61
C ASN A 10 -17.69 12.86 42.26
N VAL A 11 -16.48 13.15 41.78
CA VAL A 11 -15.94 12.61 40.52
C VAL A 11 -15.40 11.20 40.75
N ASP A 12 -15.07 10.85 42.00
CA ASP A 12 -14.61 9.52 42.36
C ASP A 12 -15.73 8.50 42.15
N GLY A 13 -15.46 7.49 41.32
CA GLY A 13 -16.41 6.43 41.00
C GLY A 13 -17.36 6.71 39.82
N ILE A 14 -17.15 7.78 39.04
CA ILE A 14 -17.90 7.99 37.79
C ILE A 14 -17.60 6.85 36.80
N PHE A 15 -16.33 6.46 36.68
CA PHE A 15 -15.90 5.32 35.88
C PHE A 15 -14.67 4.67 36.52
N THR A 16 -14.44 3.40 36.18
CA THR A 16 -13.19 2.69 36.45
C THR A 16 -12.50 2.38 35.12
N SER A 17 -11.18 2.46 35.09
CA SER A 17 -10.37 2.10 33.91
C SER A 17 -9.39 1.02 34.33
N THR A 18 -9.45 -0.14 33.68
CA THR A 18 -8.60 -1.30 34.02
C THR A 18 -8.08 -1.97 32.76
N PRO A 19 -6.78 -2.30 32.69
CA PRO A 19 -6.27 -3.16 31.63
C PRO A 19 -6.79 -4.58 31.83
N LYS A 20 -7.37 -5.18 30.79
CA LYS A 20 -7.84 -6.58 30.79
C LYS A 20 -7.41 -7.26 29.49
N ASN A 21 -6.93 -8.49 29.57
CA ASN A 21 -6.69 -9.28 28.36
C ASN A 21 -8.01 -9.73 27.71
N VAL A 22 -7.93 -10.29 26.51
CA VAL A 22 -9.10 -10.75 25.74
C VAL A 22 -9.95 -11.73 26.55
N TYR A 23 -9.32 -12.72 27.20
CA TYR A 23 -10.02 -13.71 28.02
C TYR A 23 -10.71 -13.06 29.22
N MET A 24 -10.02 -12.23 30.00
CA MET A 24 -10.60 -11.51 31.14
C MET A 24 -11.73 -10.56 30.74
N THR A 25 -11.69 -10.03 29.51
CA THR A 25 -12.76 -9.18 29.00
C THR A 25 -13.96 -10.03 28.58
N LEU A 26 -13.75 -11.10 27.80
CA LEU A 26 -14.84 -11.80 27.13
C LEU A 26 -15.33 -13.07 27.83
N ALA A 27 -14.49 -13.81 28.56
CA ALA A 27 -14.83 -15.11 29.14
C ALA A 27 -15.56 -15.04 30.51
N GLN A 28 -15.76 -13.85 31.07
CA GLN A 28 -16.45 -13.66 32.36
C GLN A 28 -17.94 -14.03 32.30
N LYS A 29 -18.72 -13.84 33.36
CA LYS A 29 -20.19 -14.06 33.33
C LYS A 29 -20.98 -12.91 32.68
N ASN A 30 -20.28 -11.99 32.02
CA ASN A 30 -20.83 -10.74 31.49
C ASN A 30 -21.31 -10.89 30.03
N GLY A 31 -22.58 -10.59 29.77
CA GLY A 31 -23.12 -10.47 28.41
C GLY A 31 -22.94 -9.08 27.84
N TYR A 32 -22.57 -8.99 26.56
CA TYR A 32 -22.39 -7.72 25.88
C TYR A 32 -23.60 -7.38 25.02
N TYR A 33 -24.25 -6.25 25.35
CA TYR A 33 -25.42 -5.76 24.65
C TYR A 33 -25.03 -4.60 23.72
N ILE A 34 -25.25 -4.78 22.42
CA ILE A 34 -25.03 -3.75 21.40
C ILE A 34 -26.34 -2.97 21.18
N PRO A 35 -26.42 -1.68 21.54
CA PRO A 35 -27.61 -0.87 21.35
C PRO A 35 -27.84 -0.49 19.87
N SER A 36 -29.08 -0.17 19.52
CA SER A 36 -29.52 0.04 18.13
C SER A 36 -28.88 1.24 17.42
N TYR A 37 -28.47 2.27 18.17
CA TYR A 37 -27.79 3.44 17.61
C TYR A 37 -26.37 3.15 17.12
N GLN A 38 -25.79 2.01 17.49
CA GLN A 38 -24.51 1.59 16.95
C GLN A 38 -24.65 1.03 15.55
N ARG A 39 -23.64 1.32 14.71
CA ARG A 39 -23.56 0.75 13.36
C ARG A 39 -23.41 -0.78 13.42
N PRO A 40 -23.90 -1.51 12.40
CA PRO A 40 -23.61 -2.93 12.25
C PRO A 40 -22.10 -3.21 12.31
N TYR A 41 -21.75 -4.43 12.73
CA TYR A 41 -20.37 -4.88 12.57
C TYR A 41 -20.02 -4.87 11.08
N ALA A 42 -19.03 -4.07 10.72
CA ALA A 42 -18.60 -3.91 9.34
C ALA A 42 -17.14 -3.49 9.37
N TRP A 43 -16.31 -4.36 8.81
CA TRP A 43 -15.03 -3.96 8.29
C TRP A 43 -15.27 -3.53 6.85
N ASP A 44 -14.88 -2.31 6.51
CA ASP A 44 -15.15 -1.64 5.23
C ASP A 44 -14.35 -2.27 4.07
N ALA A 45 -14.22 -1.56 2.93
CA ALA A 45 -13.47 -2.04 1.76
C ALA A 45 -12.01 -2.44 2.08
N ASP A 46 -11.46 -1.97 3.20
CA ASP A 46 -10.12 -2.26 3.70
C ASP A 46 -10.09 -3.40 4.74
N ALA A 47 -11.14 -4.22 4.84
CA ALA A 47 -11.24 -5.31 5.82
C ALA A 47 -10.02 -6.26 5.83
N LYS A 48 -9.46 -6.57 4.66
CA LYS A 48 -8.25 -7.40 4.60
C LYS A 48 -7.04 -6.69 5.21
N THR A 49 -6.86 -5.40 4.89
CA THR A 49 -5.76 -4.57 5.40
C THR A 49 -5.84 -4.44 6.91
N ASN A 50 -7.01 -4.14 7.46
CA ASN A 50 -7.21 -4.03 8.90
C ASN A 50 -6.92 -5.36 9.63
N MET A 51 -7.09 -6.50 8.95
CA MET A 51 -6.97 -7.84 9.59
C MET A 51 -5.51 -8.22 9.60
N ASN A 52 -4.85 -7.93 8.49
CA ASN A 52 -3.42 -8.01 8.36
C ASN A 52 -2.73 -7.14 9.42
N ASP A 53 -3.16 -5.89 9.61
CA ASP A 53 -2.60 -5.01 10.65
C ASP A 53 -2.85 -5.53 12.08
N LEU A 54 -4.02 -6.13 12.33
CA LEU A 54 -4.33 -6.81 13.60
C LEU A 54 -3.36 -7.98 13.84
N PHE A 55 -3.22 -8.89 12.89
CA PHE A 55 -2.36 -10.06 13.02
C PHE A 55 -0.87 -9.71 12.98
N ASN A 56 -0.45 -8.68 12.24
CA ASN A 56 0.91 -8.16 12.32
C ASN A 56 1.22 -7.64 13.72
N SER A 57 0.30 -6.90 14.35
CA SER A 57 0.47 -6.46 15.73
C SER A 57 0.57 -7.62 16.72
N ILE A 58 -0.14 -8.72 16.46
CA ILE A 58 -0.06 -9.96 17.26
C ILE A 58 1.30 -10.63 17.05
N LYS A 59 1.75 -10.80 15.80
CA LYS A 59 3.06 -11.38 15.45
C LYS A 59 4.23 -10.60 16.05
N GLU A 60 4.19 -9.26 15.98
CA GLU A 60 5.17 -8.39 16.63
C GLU A 60 5.31 -8.70 18.13
N GLY A 61 4.19 -8.95 18.82
CA GLY A 61 4.22 -9.33 20.23
C GLY A 61 4.68 -10.78 20.46
N MET A 62 4.26 -11.71 19.60
CA MET A 62 4.59 -13.14 19.71
C MET A 62 6.07 -13.43 19.47
N PHE A 63 6.71 -12.65 18.61
CA PHE A 63 8.10 -12.82 18.19
C PHE A 63 9.01 -11.70 18.72
N SER A 64 8.55 -10.97 19.74
CA SER A 64 9.35 -9.99 20.45
C SER A 64 10.40 -10.68 21.33
N ASP A 65 11.58 -10.09 21.44
CA ASP A 65 12.63 -10.51 22.38
C ASP A 65 12.20 -10.31 23.85
N ASP A 66 11.22 -9.43 24.10
CA ASP A 66 10.65 -9.21 25.42
C ASP A 66 9.56 -10.26 25.74
N LEU A 67 9.90 -11.22 26.60
CA LEU A 67 8.98 -12.25 27.10
C LEU A 67 7.76 -11.70 27.86
N SER A 68 7.82 -10.45 28.31
CA SER A 68 6.73 -9.74 28.99
C SER A 68 5.84 -8.92 28.05
N ALA A 69 6.11 -8.96 26.74
CA ALA A 69 5.37 -8.19 25.75
C ALA A 69 3.85 -8.43 25.83
N LEU A 70 3.12 -7.32 25.84
CA LEU A 70 1.66 -7.24 25.77
C LEU A 70 1.28 -6.37 24.56
N VAL A 71 0.22 -6.77 23.85
CA VAL A 71 -0.27 -6.01 22.69
C VAL A 71 -1.58 -5.34 23.06
N PHE A 72 -1.61 -4.00 23.05
CA PHE A 72 -2.80 -3.22 23.38
C PHE A 72 -3.60 -2.86 22.13
N PHE A 73 -4.90 -3.17 22.14
CA PHE A 73 -5.84 -2.91 21.04
C PHE A 73 -6.79 -1.74 21.31
N GLY A 74 -6.42 -0.85 22.23
CA GLY A 74 -7.18 0.37 22.55
C GLY A 74 -8.20 0.19 23.68
N ALA A 75 -9.18 1.08 23.74
CA ALA A 75 -10.17 1.12 24.80
C ALA A 75 -11.53 0.50 24.39
N ILE A 76 -12.22 -0.03 25.39
CA ILE A 76 -13.62 -0.48 25.31
C ILE A 76 -14.40 0.26 26.40
N VAL A 77 -15.47 0.94 26.03
CA VAL A 77 -16.31 1.69 26.97
C VAL A 77 -17.61 0.93 27.21
N LEU A 78 -17.84 0.55 28.45
CA LEU A 78 -18.96 -0.24 28.90
C LEU A 78 -19.80 0.52 29.91
N VAL A 79 -21.12 0.34 29.85
CA VAL A 79 -22.02 0.70 30.95
C VAL A 79 -22.47 -0.60 31.61
N GLU A 80 -22.03 -0.82 32.84
CA GLU A 80 -22.41 -2.01 33.61
C GLU A 80 -23.80 -1.82 34.20
N ASP A 81 -24.68 -2.79 34.00
CA ASP A 81 -25.98 -2.82 34.66
C ASP A 81 -25.92 -3.63 35.93
N ASN A 82 -25.68 -2.91 37.03
CA ASN A 82 -25.62 -3.52 38.35
C ASN A 82 -27.02 -3.65 38.99
N ASN A 83 -28.08 -3.07 38.42
CA ASN A 83 -29.40 -2.94 39.08
C ASN A 83 -30.64 -3.23 38.21
N GLY A 84 -30.49 -3.77 36.99
CA GLY A 84 -31.62 -4.08 36.11
C GLY A 84 -32.34 -2.82 35.58
N ASN A 85 -31.62 -1.71 35.50
CA ASN A 85 -32.14 -0.40 35.06
C ASN A 85 -31.86 -0.11 33.59
N LEU A 86 -31.29 -1.06 32.84
CA LEU A 86 -31.17 -0.93 31.40
C LEU A 86 -32.48 -1.29 30.70
N ASP A 87 -32.91 -0.42 29.80
CA ASP A 87 -33.95 -0.69 28.80
C ASP A 87 -33.39 -1.67 27.74
N ILE A 88 -33.23 -2.95 28.12
CA ILE A 88 -32.85 -4.03 27.22
C ILE A 88 -34.13 -4.55 26.56
N GLU A 89 -34.24 -4.40 25.25
CA GLU A 89 -35.36 -4.92 24.48
C GLU A 89 -34.90 -5.72 23.24
N PRO A 90 -35.60 -6.81 22.89
CA PRO A 90 -36.55 -7.56 23.71
C PRO A 90 -35.82 -8.38 24.79
N CYS A 91 -36.41 -8.48 25.99
CA CYS A 91 -35.76 -9.09 27.16
C CYS A 91 -36.74 -10.01 27.90
N ASP A 92 -36.30 -11.22 28.25
CA ASP A 92 -36.89 -11.99 29.35
C ASP A 92 -36.04 -11.76 30.60
N PRO A 93 -36.48 -10.89 31.55
CA PRO A 93 -35.66 -10.51 32.71
C PRO A 93 -35.24 -11.69 33.59
N ARG A 94 -35.98 -12.80 33.53
CA ARG A 94 -35.68 -14.01 34.32
C ARG A 94 -34.60 -14.89 33.68
N SER A 95 -34.25 -14.62 32.43
CA SER A 95 -33.29 -15.39 31.63
C SER A 95 -32.10 -14.54 31.19
N MET A 96 -31.84 -13.41 31.84
CA MET A 96 -30.69 -12.57 31.52
C MET A 96 -29.40 -13.17 32.10
N PRO A 97 -28.24 -12.96 31.45
CA PRO A 97 -26.95 -13.19 32.08
C PRO A 97 -26.85 -12.50 33.45
N SER A 98 -26.06 -13.07 34.37
CA SER A 98 -25.90 -12.50 35.71
C SER A 98 -25.29 -11.10 35.73
N GLN A 99 -24.58 -10.73 34.68
CA GLN A 99 -24.05 -9.39 34.47
C GLN A 99 -24.23 -9.04 33.00
N VAL A 100 -24.65 -7.81 32.72
CA VAL A 100 -24.79 -7.29 31.36
C VAL A 100 -24.09 -5.95 31.26
N SER A 101 -23.36 -5.75 30.17
CA SER A 101 -22.71 -4.50 29.84
C SER A 101 -23.19 -3.98 28.49
N VAL A 102 -23.68 -2.75 28.46
CA VAL A 102 -23.95 -2.05 27.20
C VAL A 102 -22.64 -1.56 26.61
N VAL A 103 -22.39 -1.89 25.35
CA VAL A 103 -21.20 -1.45 24.63
C VAL A 103 -21.47 -0.04 24.07
N VAL A 104 -20.78 0.95 24.64
CA VAL A 104 -20.85 2.36 24.18
C VAL A 104 -19.79 2.64 23.13
N ASP A 105 -18.60 2.05 23.29
CA ASP A 105 -17.51 2.13 22.32
C ASP A 105 -16.67 0.86 22.34
N GLY A 106 -15.98 0.58 21.23
CA GLY A 106 -15.16 -0.60 21.06
C GLY A 106 -15.92 -1.82 20.53
N GLN A 107 -17.17 -1.66 20.08
CA GLN A 107 -17.97 -2.76 19.51
C GLN A 107 -17.21 -3.54 18.43
N GLN A 108 -16.57 -2.85 17.48
CA GLN A 108 -15.88 -3.51 16.38
C GLN A 108 -14.73 -4.40 16.91
N ARG A 109 -13.94 -3.89 17.87
CA ARG A 109 -12.86 -4.64 18.51
C ARG A 109 -13.40 -5.85 19.26
N LEU A 110 -14.41 -5.63 20.08
CA LEU A 110 -15.03 -6.66 20.92
C LEU A 110 -15.57 -7.79 20.04
N THR A 111 -16.35 -7.47 18.99
CA THR A 111 -16.85 -8.44 18.03
C THR A 111 -15.73 -9.14 17.25
N THR A 112 -14.72 -8.42 16.76
CA THR A 112 -13.60 -9.03 16.02
C THR A 112 -12.88 -10.09 16.85
N PHE A 113 -12.49 -9.77 18.09
CA PHE A 113 -11.79 -10.74 18.94
C PHE A 113 -12.65 -11.94 19.33
N THR A 114 -13.97 -11.75 19.54
CA THR A 114 -14.90 -12.87 19.75
C THR A 114 -15.00 -13.77 18.51
N LEU A 115 -15.05 -13.19 17.30
CA LEU A 115 -15.09 -13.97 16.06
C LEU A 115 -13.75 -14.67 15.77
N VAL A 116 -12.61 -14.04 16.06
CA VAL A 116 -11.29 -14.69 15.99
C VAL A 116 -11.22 -15.87 16.94
N ALA A 117 -11.67 -15.72 18.20
CA ALA A 117 -11.74 -16.83 19.15
C ALA A 117 -12.65 -17.97 18.66
N ALA A 118 -13.76 -17.66 18.00
CA ALA A 118 -14.64 -18.66 17.40
C ALA A 118 -13.97 -19.43 16.23
N ARG A 119 -13.15 -18.76 15.42
CA ARG A 119 -12.34 -19.43 14.38
C ARG A 119 -11.25 -20.30 14.98
N LEU A 120 -10.55 -19.80 15.99
CA LEU A 120 -9.54 -20.56 16.73
C LEU A 120 -10.15 -21.82 17.37
N TYR A 121 -11.34 -21.71 17.97
CA TYR A 121 -12.10 -22.85 18.48
C TYR A 121 -12.27 -23.95 17.42
N GLN A 122 -12.71 -23.60 16.22
CA GLN A 122 -12.91 -24.59 15.15
C GLN A 122 -11.60 -25.24 14.72
N ARG A 123 -10.52 -24.45 14.58
CA ARG A 123 -9.20 -24.95 14.18
C ARG A 123 -8.60 -25.86 15.25
N LEU A 124 -8.69 -25.47 16.52
CA LEU A 124 -8.27 -26.28 17.67
C LEU A 124 -9.05 -27.59 17.74
N HIS A 125 -10.37 -27.55 17.52
CA HIS A 125 -11.19 -28.77 17.51
C HIS A 125 -10.76 -29.73 16.39
N GLN A 126 -10.52 -29.22 15.18
CA GLN A 126 -10.10 -30.02 14.03
C GLN A 126 -8.71 -30.64 14.24
N ILE A 127 -7.74 -29.85 14.73
CA ILE A 127 -6.38 -30.36 14.94
C ILE A 127 -6.34 -31.36 16.10
N ASN A 128 -7.12 -31.13 17.17
CA ASN A 128 -7.19 -32.06 18.30
C ASN A 128 -7.77 -33.42 17.89
N LYS A 129 -8.72 -33.45 16.94
CA LYS A 129 -9.22 -34.71 16.38
C LYS A 129 -8.10 -35.49 15.68
N LYS A 130 -7.30 -34.82 14.83
CA LYS A 130 -6.15 -35.44 14.16
C LYS A 130 -5.09 -35.93 15.15
N LEU A 131 -4.77 -35.13 16.19
CA LEU A 131 -3.84 -35.54 17.24
C LEU A 131 -4.31 -36.80 17.97
N LYS A 132 -5.60 -36.92 18.27
CA LYS A 132 -6.18 -38.13 18.89
C LYS A 132 -6.14 -39.34 17.97
N GLU A 133 -6.31 -39.15 16.66
CA GLU A 133 -6.16 -40.21 15.65
C GLU A 133 -4.71 -40.69 15.56
N ASP A 134 -3.75 -39.77 15.56
CA ASP A 134 -2.31 -40.05 15.54
C ASP A 134 -1.84 -40.74 16.82
N LYS A 135 -2.30 -40.26 17.98
CA LYS A 135 -2.05 -40.90 19.27
C LYS A 135 -2.47 -42.38 19.24
N ARG A 136 -3.69 -42.66 18.77
CA ARG A 136 -4.21 -44.04 18.65
C ARG A 136 -3.41 -44.89 17.67
N TYR A 137 -2.82 -44.28 16.64
CA TYR A 137 -1.91 -44.96 15.72
C TYR A 137 -0.62 -45.37 16.44
N PHE A 138 0.00 -44.46 17.20
CA PHE A 138 1.21 -44.74 17.97
C PHE A 138 0.98 -45.76 19.10
N GLU A 139 -0.16 -45.72 19.78
CA GLU A 139 -0.52 -46.71 20.82
C GLU A 139 -0.56 -48.14 20.27
N LYS A 140 -0.96 -48.31 19.00
CA LYS A 140 -1.11 -49.61 18.33
C LYS A 140 0.17 -50.14 17.68
N LEU A 141 1.22 -49.32 17.57
CA LEU A 141 2.50 -49.75 17.03
C LEU A 141 3.21 -50.67 18.03
N ASP A 142 3.89 -51.70 17.53
CA ASP A 142 4.75 -52.55 18.36
C ASP A 142 5.95 -51.74 18.87
N ASP A 143 6.39 -51.99 20.10
CA ASP A 143 7.47 -51.21 20.74
C ASP A 143 8.79 -51.29 19.95
N ASP A 144 9.02 -52.38 19.22
CA ASP A 144 10.21 -52.59 18.37
C ASP A 144 10.21 -51.70 17.10
N LYS A 145 9.07 -51.09 16.74
CA LYS A 145 8.90 -50.29 15.51
C LYS A 145 9.05 -48.79 15.73
N LEU A 146 9.06 -48.33 16.98
CA LEU A 146 9.15 -46.91 17.31
C LEU A 146 9.94 -46.72 18.62
N ILE A 147 11.16 -46.18 18.48
CA ILE A 147 11.99 -45.77 19.60
C ILE A 147 11.25 -44.65 20.35
N ASP A 148 11.28 -44.69 21.68
CA ASP A 148 10.64 -43.71 22.57
C ASP A 148 9.13 -43.51 22.37
N LYS A 149 8.43 -44.57 21.93
CA LYS A 149 6.96 -44.60 21.79
C LYS A 149 6.23 -44.01 23.00
N ALA A 150 6.65 -44.36 24.22
CA ALA A 150 6.02 -43.87 25.44
C ALA A 150 6.12 -42.34 25.57
N GLN A 151 7.27 -41.77 25.22
CA GLN A 151 7.48 -40.33 25.19
C GLN A 151 6.61 -39.66 24.14
N ILE A 152 6.59 -40.19 22.90
CA ILE A 152 5.78 -39.64 21.80
C ILE A 152 4.29 -39.65 22.18
N VAL A 153 3.77 -40.76 22.69
CA VAL A 153 2.37 -40.86 23.12
C VAL A 153 2.07 -39.90 24.27
N GLY A 154 3.02 -39.68 25.19
CA GLY A 154 2.96 -38.68 26.25
C GLY A 154 2.80 -37.27 25.69
N ILE A 155 3.68 -36.84 24.77
CA ILE A 155 3.63 -35.52 24.14
C ILE A 155 2.27 -35.30 23.44
N TYR A 156 1.77 -36.28 22.69
CA TYR A 156 0.46 -36.19 22.04
C TYR A 156 -0.69 -36.08 23.05
N ASN A 157 -0.59 -36.77 24.19
CA ASN A 157 -1.58 -36.69 25.26
C ASN A 157 -1.61 -35.30 25.90
N ASP A 158 -0.44 -34.77 26.24
CA ASP A 158 -0.31 -33.52 26.98
C ASP A 158 -0.65 -32.33 26.08
N LEU A 159 -0.22 -32.35 24.82
CA LEU A 159 -0.62 -31.35 23.82
C LEU A 159 -2.13 -31.41 23.56
N SER A 160 -2.73 -32.60 23.47
CA SER A 160 -4.19 -32.76 23.31
C SER A 160 -4.98 -32.22 24.51
N ALA A 161 -4.44 -32.36 25.73
CA ALA A 161 -5.02 -31.81 26.95
C ALA A 161 -4.92 -30.27 27.00
N CYS A 162 -3.76 -29.71 26.63
CA CYS A 162 -3.56 -28.26 26.52
C CYS A 162 -4.51 -27.64 25.48
N ILE A 163 -4.59 -28.26 24.30
CA ILE A 163 -5.55 -27.84 23.25
C ILE A 163 -6.99 -27.98 23.72
N GLY A 164 -7.32 -29.02 24.50
CA GLY A 164 -8.63 -29.16 25.13
C GLY A 164 -8.97 -27.97 26.05
N THR A 165 -8.00 -27.52 26.84
CA THR A 165 -8.13 -26.36 27.73
C THR A 165 -8.32 -25.06 26.94
N ALA A 166 -7.48 -24.81 25.93
CA ALA A 166 -7.62 -23.65 25.04
C ALA A 166 -8.94 -23.66 24.24
N THR A 167 -9.41 -24.85 23.84
CA THR A 167 -10.74 -25.04 23.22
C THR A 167 -11.86 -24.63 24.19
N GLY A 168 -11.74 -24.98 25.48
CA GLY A 168 -12.68 -24.54 26.52
C GLY A 168 -12.68 -23.01 26.68
N ALA A 169 -11.50 -22.41 26.79
CA ALA A 169 -11.35 -20.97 26.95
C ALA A 169 -11.93 -20.17 25.77
N THR A 170 -11.73 -20.64 24.53
CA THR A 170 -12.33 -20.02 23.34
C THR A 170 -13.86 -20.15 23.31
N VAL A 171 -14.43 -21.24 23.81
CA VAL A 171 -15.90 -21.38 23.98
C VAL A 171 -16.42 -20.39 25.00
N GLU A 172 -15.74 -20.21 26.13
CA GLU A 172 -16.12 -19.24 27.17
C GLU A 172 -16.07 -17.81 26.63
N VAL A 173 -15.10 -17.47 25.78
CA VAL A 173 -15.08 -16.17 25.07
C VAL A 173 -16.31 -16.00 24.17
N CYS A 174 -16.77 -17.06 23.51
CA CYS A 174 -17.88 -17.01 22.55
C CYS A 174 -19.27 -17.08 23.17
N ARG A 175 -19.42 -17.74 24.33
CA ARG A 175 -20.72 -18.01 24.96
C ARG A 175 -20.71 -17.96 26.47
N ILE A 176 -21.88 -17.70 27.04
CA ILE A 176 -22.16 -17.77 28.47
C ILE A 176 -22.91 -19.07 28.76
N ARG A 177 -22.49 -19.79 29.79
CA ARG A 177 -23.21 -20.95 30.33
C ARG A 177 -24.02 -20.53 31.54
N MET A 178 -25.35 -20.74 31.50
CA MET A 178 -26.27 -20.34 32.58
C MET A 178 -26.60 -21.44 33.59
N ALA A 179 -26.43 -22.71 33.23
CA ALA A 179 -26.71 -23.86 34.09
C ALA A 179 -25.71 -25.01 33.84
N GLU A 180 -25.60 -25.92 34.82
CA GLU A 180 -24.75 -27.11 34.74
C GLU A 180 -25.27 -28.18 33.76
N SER A 181 -26.45 -28.00 33.17
CA SER A 181 -26.98 -28.87 32.11
C SER A 181 -26.06 -28.89 30.88
N SER A 182 -26.00 -30.01 30.17
CA SER A 182 -25.26 -30.09 28.91
C SER A 182 -26.00 -29.35 27.78
N PHE A 183 -25.30 -29.04 26.68
CA PHE A 183 -25.94 -28.45 25.49
C PHE A 183 -26.99 -29.40 24.88
N GLU A 184 -26.79 -30.71 25.04
CA GLU A 184 -27.71 -31.75 24.56
C GLU A 184 -29.01 -31.77 25.38
N ASP A 185 -28.94 -31.45 26.68
CA ASP A 185 -30.11 -31.40 27.58
C ASP A 185 -30.94 -30.13 27.39
N ASN A 186 -30.27 -28.98 27.21
CA ASN A 186 -30.92 -27.70 26.93
C ASN A 186 -30.02 -26.83 26.03
N PRO A 187 -30.27 -26.79 24.71
CA PRO A 187 -29.51 -25.95 23.78
C PRO A 187 -29.55 -24.46 24.12
N TYR A 188 -30.63 -24.00 24.77
CA TYR A 188 -30.84 -22.62 25.19
C TYR A 188 -30.28 -22.33 26.60
N GLY A 189 -29.56 -23.29 27.21
CA GLY A 189 -28.75 -23.06 28.41
C GLY A 189 -27.44 -22.30 28.15
N PHE A 190 -27.14 -22.03 26.88
CA PHE A 190 -25.97 -21.31 26.42
C PHE A 190 -26.38 -20.07 25.64
N TYR A 191 -25.77 -18.93 25.98
CA TYR A 191 -26.07 -17.66 25.34
C TYR A 191 -24.89 -17.20 24.50
N PRO A 192 -25.13 -16.61 23.32
CA PRO A 192 -24.07 -15.90 22.61
C PRO A 192 -23.55 -14.77 23.49
N ARG A 193 -22.23 -14.59 23.50
CA ARG A 193 -21.55 -13.57 24.32
C ARG A 193 -22.02 -12.14 24.01
N ILE A 194 -22.36 -11.91 22.74
CA ILE A 194 -22.73 -10.62 22.18
C ILE A 194 -24.10 -10.76 21.53
N ILE A 195 -25.00 -9.84 21.84
CA ILE A 195 -26.29 -9.71 21.15
C ILE A 195 -26.53 -8.27 20.72
N ARG A 196 -27.43 -8.08 19.75
CA ARG A 196 -27.85 -6.76 19.29
C ARG A 196 -29.30 -6.47 19.64
N MET A 197 -29.55 -5.22 20.03
CA MET A 197 -30.90 -4.68 20.25
C MET A 197 -31.80 -4.90 19.03
N TYR A 198 -33.06 -5.29 19.27
CA TYR A 198 -34.11 -5.63 18.31
C TYR A 198 -33.93 -6.94 17.52
N ASP A 199 -32.70 -7.32 17.16
CA ASP A 199 -32.44 -8.53 16.37
C ASP A 199 -32.40 -9.80 17.26
N ASP A 200 -31.90 -9.64 18.49
CA ASP A 200 -31.54 -10.74 19.36
C ASP A 200 -32.13 -10.61 20.78
N CYS A 201 -32.32 -11.74 21.46
CA CYS A 201 -32.87 -11.86 22.80
C CYS A 201 -32.28 -13.08 23.50
N TRP A 202 -31.61 -12.86 24.64
CA TRP A 202 -31.21 -13.93 25.54
C TRP A 202 -32.43 -14.55 26.23
N SER A 203 -32.54 -15.88 26.16
CA SER A 203 -33.59 -16.61 26.87
C SER A 203 -33.25 -18.09 26.99
N THR A 204 -33.61 -18.71 28.13
CA THR A 204 -33.55 -20.18 28.30
C THR A 204 -34.72 -20.91 27.63
N ALA A 205 -35.79 -20.19 27.28
CA ALA A 205 -36.96 -20.72 26.61
C ALA A 205 -36.83 -20.56 25.09
N GLN A 206 -36.96 -21.67 24.36
CA GLN A 206 -36.93 -21.72 22.89
C GLN A 206 -37.92 -20.75 22.22
N THR A 207 -39.10 -20.55 22.82
CA THR A 207 -40.15 -19.69 22.26
C THR A 207 -39.85 -18.19 22.36
N LYS A 208 -38.88 -17.81 23.20
CA LYS A 208 -38.51 -16.42 23.48
C LYS A 208 -37.09 -16.08 23.05
N ALA A 209 -36.21 -17.08 22.92
CA ALA A 209 -34.85 -16.88 22.44
C ALA A 209 -34.88 -16.52 20.96
N SER A 210 -34.19 -15.44 20.60
CA SER A 210 -34.08 -14.96 19.22
C SER A 210 -32.62 -14.60 18.98
N TYR A 211 -32.02 -15.14 17.92
CA TYR A 211 -30.64 -14.83 17.55
C TYR A 211 -30.60 -14.65 16.02
N THR A 212 -31.19 -13.57 15.55
CA THR A 212 -31.34 -13.31 14.10
C THR A 212 -30.16 -12.55 13.52
N SER A 213 -29.38 -11.84 14.35
CA SER A 213 -28.19 -11.18 13.88
C SER A 213 -27.11 -12.19 13.50
N ASP A 214 -26.36 -11.88 12.44
CA ASP A 214 -25.30 -12.73 11.90
C ASP A 214 -24.28 -13.16 12.98
N VAL A 215 -23.89 -12.23 13.85
CA VAL A 215 -22.92 -12.48 14.93
C VAL A 215 -23.53 -13.35 16.03
N ALA A 216 -24.70 -13.00 16.56
CA ALA A 216 -25.30 -13.75 17.66
C ALA A 216 -25.71 -15.15 17.21
N SER A 217 -26.24 -15.31 16.00
CA SER A 217 -26.55 -16.59 15.38
C SER A 217 -25.31 -17.47 15.27
N TYR A 218 -24.21 -16.93 14.73
CA TYR A 218 -22.95 -17.66 14.61
C TYR A 218 -22.40 -18.08 15.97
N LEU A 219 -22.39 -17.18 16.96
CA LEU A 219 -21.91 -17.48 18.30
C LEU A 219 -22.82 -18.50 18.99
N PHE A 220 -24.13 -18.44 18.83
CA PHE A 220 -25.10 -19.38 19.42
C PHE A 220 -25.04 -20.78 18.81
N GLU A 221 -24.66 -20.89 17.53
CA GLU A 221 -24.50 -22.19 16.86
C GLU A 221 -23.09 -22.77 17.02
N LEU A 222 -22.04 -21.93 17.00
CA LEU A 222 -20.60 -22.26 17.19
C LEU A 222 -20.25 -23.64 16.62
N ARG A 223 -20.66 -23.86 15.37
CA ARG A 223 -20.51 -25.17 14.74
C ARG A 223 -19.01 -25.44 14.55
N PRO A 224 -18.55 -26.70 14.69
CA PRO A 224 -17.19 -27.08 14.32
C PRO A 224 -16.96 -27.11 12.79
N THR A 225 -17.96 -26.75 11.98
CA THR A 225 -17.89 -26.72 10.51
C THR A 225 -18.56 -25.47 9.93
N ASP A 226 -18.12 -25.05 8.74
CA ASP A 226 -18.58 -23.83 8.05
C ASP A 226 -19.92 -23.99 7.30
N ARG A 227 -20.63 -25.11 7.48
CA ARG A 227 -21.90 -25.34 6.78
C ARG A 227 -22.99 -24.42 7.34
N GLY A 228 -23.44 -23.47 6.53
CA GLY A 228 -24.65 -22.67 6.77
C GLY A 228 -24.51 -21.16 6.68
N TYR A 229 -23.29 -20.61 6.55
CA TYR A 229 -23.07 -19.15 6.58
C TYR A 229 -22.86 -18.55 5.18
N ASN A 230 -23.59 -17.47 4.88
CA ASN A 230 -23.57 -16.73 3.62
C ASN A 230 -23.26 -15.24 3.86
N GLY A 231 -22.89 -14.49 2.82
CA GLY A 231 -22.72 -13.03 2.88
C GLY A 231 -21.39 -12.56 3.47
N ALA A 232 -21.39 -11.37 4.11
CA ALA A 232 -20.19 -10.62 4.51
C ALA A 232 -19.33 -11.32 5.58
N LEU A 233 -19.94 -12.07 6.51
CA LEU A 233 -19.21 -12.87 7.49
C LEU A 233 -18.32 -13.94 6.85
N LYS A 234 -18.74 -14.51 5.71
CA LYS A 234 -17.98 -15.56 5.04
C LYS A 234 -16.63 -15.06 4.56
N ASP A 235 -16.59 -13.86 3.98
CA ASP A 235 -15.33 -13.29 3.48
C ASP A 235 -14.42 -12.82 4.62
N LEU A 236 -15.01 -12.34 5.72
CA LEU A 236 -14.27 -12.09 6.95
C LEU A 236 -13.64 -13.37 7.51
N PHE A 237 -14.39 -14.47 7.60
CA PHE A 237 -13.87 -15.74 8.12
C PHE A 237 -12.76 -16.31 7.24
N LYS A 238 -12.87 -16.20 5.91
CA LYS A 238 -11.76 -16.52 5.01
C LYS A 238 -10.52 -15.68 5.32
N SER A 239 -10.69 -14.39 5.60
CA SER A 239 -9.57 -13.51 5.95
C SER A 239 -8.93 -13.93 7.27
N ILE A 240 -9.72 -14.17 8.31
CA ILE A 240 -9.22 -14.63 9.63
C ILE A 240 -8.49 -15.97 9.48
N ASP A 241 -9.08 -16.91 8.74
CA ASP A 241 -8.47 -18.22 8.51
C ASP A 241 -7.16 -18.14 7.71
N SER A 242 -7.07 -17.23 6.73
CA SER A 242 -5.84 -16.98 5.99
C SER A 242 -4.76 -16.48 6.93
N GLU A 243 -5.06 -15.48 7.76
CA GLU A 243 -4.11 -14.87 8.70
C GLU A 243 -3.67 -15.83 9.80
N ILE A 244 -4.58 -16.68 10.33
CA ILE A 244 -4.21 -17.77 11.25
C ILE A 244 -3.24 -18.73 10.56
N LYS A 245 -3.56 -19.16 9.34
CA LYS A 245 -2.71 -20.09 8.59
C LYS A 245 -1.34 -19.49 8.28
N GLU A 246 -1.31 -18.25 7.80
CA GLU A 246 -0.08 -17.50 7.50
C GLU A 246 0.77 -17.32 8.76
N THR A 247 0.17 -17.02 9.91
CA THR A 247 0.90 -16.88 11.17
C THR A 247 1.50 -18.21 11.64
N VAL A 248 0.72 -19.30 11.61
CA VAL A 248 1.18 -20.64 12.04
C VAL A 248 2.29 -21.22 11.15
N HIS A 249 2.32 -20.87 9.87
CA HIS A 249 3.30 -21.36 8.89
C HIS A 249 4.30 -20.28 8.45
N SER A 250 4.43 -19.21 9.23
CA SER A 250 5.34 -18.10 8.92
C SER A 250 6.80 -18.49 9.15
N ASP A 251 7.72 -17.84 8.43
CA ASP A 251 9.16 -18.04 8.60
C ASP A 251 9.58 -17.65 10.03
N GLU A 252 8.97 -16.61 10.59
CA GLU A 252 9.18 -16.20 11.99
C GLU A 252 8.77 -17.28 12.98
N MET A 253 7.65 -17.99 12.72
CA MET A 253 7.24 -19.12 13.55
C MET A 253 8.23 -20.28 13.45
N ILE A 254 8.72 -20.59 12.25
CA ILE A 254 9.72 -21.64 12.03
C ILE A 254 11.00 -21.30 12.81
N LEU A 255 11.49 -20.07 12.68
CA LEU A 255 12.64 -19.57 13.44
C LEU A 255 12.40 -19.62 14.96
N ALA A 256 11.17 -19.36 15.40
CA ALA A 256 10.82 -19.45 16.82
C ALA A 256 10.88 -20.88 17.36
N PHE A 257 10.61 -21.91 16.55
CA PHE A 257 10.82 -23.31 16.96
C PHE A 257 12.31 -23.65 17.13
N ASP A 258 13.18 -23.03 16.33
CA ASP A 258 14.61 -23.35 16.28
C ASP A 258 15.45 -22.52 17.27
N SER A 259 14.97 -21.34 17.67
CA SER A 259 15.69 -20.44 18.60
C SER A 259 15.53 -20.84 20.07
N GLU A 260 16.64 -20.91 20.81
CA GLU A 260 16.66 -21.26 22.24
C GLU A 260 16.07 -20.18 23.15
N ASP A 261 16.17 -18.91 22.75
CA ASP A 261 15.69 -17.77 23.53
C ASP A 261 14.28 -17.30 23.10
N SER A 262 13.58 -18.08 22.28
CA SER A 262 12.28 -17.68 21.74
C SER A 262 11.17 -17.71 22.80
N HIS A 263 10.19 -16.80 22.65
CA HIS A 263 8.97 -16.81 23.47
C HIS A 263 8.22 -18.13 23.36
N LEU A 264 8.17 -18.72 22.17
CA LEU A 264 7.56 -20.01 21.92
C LEU A 264 8.22 -21.12 22.75
N ARG A 265 9.55 -21.18 22.82
CA ARG A 265 10.25 -22.21 23.59
C ARG A 265 9.98 -22.05 25.08
N ALA A 266 10.04 -20.83 25.61
CA ALA A 266 9.69 -20.53 27.00
C ALA A 266 8.22 -20.90 27.30
N TYR A 267 7.32 -20.61 26.37
CA TYR A 267 5.91 -21.00 26.45
C TYR A 267 5.75 -22.53 26.51
N LEU A 268 6.36 -23.27 25.58
CA LEU A 268 6.30 -24.74 25.56
C LEU A 268 6.92 -25.36 26.81
N GLN A 269 8.00 -24.78 27.35
CA GLN A 269 8.58 -25.22 28.62
C GLN A 269 7.60 -25.06 29.78
N GLY A 270 6.80 -23.99 29.81
CA GLY A 270 5.77 -23.78 30.82
C GLY A 270 4.64 -24.83 30.81
N PHE A 271 4.48 -25.56 29.70
CA PHE A 271 3.51 -26.65 29.55
C PHE A 271 4.15 -28.04 29.49
N ASP A 272 5.45 -28.16 29.82
CA ASP A 272 6.23 -29.41 29.69
C ASP A 272 6.27 -30.00 28.26
N LEU A 273 6.11 -29.15 27.24
CA LEU A 273 6.07 -29.51 25.81
C LEU A 273 7.35 -29.16 25.05
N VAL A 274 8.44 -28.83 25.75
CA VAL A 274 9.72 -28.42 25.11
C VAL A 274 10.32 -29.52 24.23
N GLN A 275 9.93 -30.77 24.41
CA GLN A 275 10.39 -31.91 23.60
C GLN A 275 9.94 -31.80 22.14
N ILE A 276 8.93 -30.98 21.82
CA ILE A 276 8.46 -30.72 20.45
C ILE A 276 9.54 -30.00 19.62
N VAL A 277 10.35 -29.15 20.27
CA VAL A 277 11.46 -28.39 19.67
C VAL A 277 12.80 -29.10 19.81
N ASP A 278 12.85 -30.29 20.39
CA ASP A 278 14.10 -31.05 20.53
C ASP A 278 14.37 -31.89 19.28
N ASP A 279 15.55 -31.72 18.70
CA ASP A 279 16.03 -32.48 17.54
C ASP A 279 16.18 -33.98 17.86
N SER A 280 16.23 -34.36 19.13
CA SER A 280 16.30 -35.75 19.56
C SER A 280 15.00 -36.53 19.37
N LEU A 281 13.88 -35.86 19.09
CA LEU A 281 12.59 -36.52 18.94
C LEU A 281 12.59 -37.42 17.70
N ALA A 282 12.39 -38.72 17.89
CA ALA A 282 12.39 -39.73 16.82
C ALA A 282 11.13 -39.70 15.92
N LEU A 283 10.59 -38.51 15.64
CA LEU A 283 9.39 -38.29 14.83
C LEU A 283 9.73 -37.40 13.62
N LYS A 284 9.36 -37.84 12.41
CA LYS A 284 9.64 -37.10 11.16
C LYS A 284 8.43 -37.10 10.22
N GLY A 285 8.47 -36.24 9.21
CA GLY A 285 7.45 -36.16 8.16
C GLY A 285 6.13 -35.57 8.65
N GLU A 286 5.02 -36.02 8.08
CA GLU A 286 3.68 -35.43 8.30
C GLU A 286 3.24 -35.44 9.78
N LYS A 287 3.62 -36.46 10.56
CA LYS A 287 3.27 -36.57 11.97
C LYS A 287 3.95 -35.50 12.83
N TYR A 288 5.22 -35.25 12.56
CA TYR A 288 5.97 -34.18 13.23
C TYR A 288 5.49 -32.80 12.81
N ALA A 289 5.15 -32.62 11.53
CA ALA A 289 4.56 -31.39 11.02
C ALA A 289 3.22 -31.07 11.71
N LEU A 290 2.34 -32.07 11.89
CA LEU A 290 1.08 -31.90 12.62
C LEU A 290 1.31 -31.49 14.08
N LEU A 291 2.32 -32.07 14.74
CA LEU A 291 2.67 -31.75 16.12
C LEU A 291 3.12 -30.28 16.26
N LYS A 292 4.02 -29.82 15.37
CA LYS A 292 4.45 -28.41 15.31
C LYS A 292 3.27 -27.48 14.97
N GLU A 293 2.44 -27.82 13.99
CA GLU A 293 1.25 -27.04 13.62
C GLU A 293 0.30 -26.86 14.82
N ALA A 294 0.10 -27.93 15.60
CA ALA A 294 -0.77 -27.90 16.77
C ALA A 294 -0.20 -27.09 17.93
N ALA A 295 1.11 -27.19 18.17
CA ALA A 295 1.83 -26.38 19.16
C ALA A 295 1.79 -24.88 18.78
N ALA A 296 2.02 -24.55 17.51
CA ALA A 296 1.94 -23.17 17.01
C ALA A 296 0.53 -22.58 17.12
N LEU A 297 -0.51 -23.37 16.79
CA LEU A 297 -1.90 -22.93 16.92
C LEU A 297 -2.30 -22.73 18.39
N LEU A 298 -1.83 -23.59 19.29
CA LEU A 298 -2.02 -23.45 20.74
C LEU A 298 -1.35 -22.15 21.22
N TYR A 299 -0.09 -21.91 20.85
CA TYR A 299 0.65 -20.70 21.21
C TYR A 299 -0.05 -19.43 20.71
N LEU A 300 -0.46 -19.39 19.44
CA LEU A 300 -1.23 -18.27 18.87
C LEU A 300 -2.53 -18.02 19.65
N THR A 301 -3.25 -19.09 20.00
CA THR A 301 -4.52 -18.96 20.74
C THR A 301 -4.29 -18.35 22.11
N ASP A 302 -3.34 -18.91 22.88
CA ASP A 302 -3.05 -18.41 24.22
C ASP A 302 -2.48 -16.99 24.20
N PHE A 303 -1.67 -16.65 23.21
CA PHE A 303 -1.18 -15.28 23.05
C PHE A 303 -2.33 -14.30 22.82
N ILE A 304 -3.28 -14.64 21.93
CA ILE A 304 -4.46 -13.83 21.68
C ILE A 304 -5.32 -13.70 22.94
N LEU A 305 -5.54 -14.79 23.67
CA LEU A 305 -6.41 -14.79 24.84
C LEU A 305 -5.81 -14.05 26.04
N TYR A 306 -4.51 -14.21 26.28
CA TYR A 306 -3.89 -13.81 27.54
C TYR A 306 -2.89 -12.65 27.43
N ARG A 307 -2.37 -12.35 26.24
CA ARG A 307 -1.37 -11.28 26.01
C ARG A 307 -1.85 -10.14 25.12
N CYS A 308 -2.97 -10.31 24.43
CA CYS A 308 -3.68 -9.18 23.81
C CYS A 308 -4.60 -8.52 24.84
N ALA A 309 -4.53 -7.20 24.96
CA ALA A 309 -5.20 -6.45 26.02
C ALA A 309 -5.98 -5.23 25.52
N PHE A 310 -7.00 -4.88 26.30
CA PHE A 310 -7.81 -3.67 26.16
C PHE A 310 -7.72 -2.83 27.42
N THR A 311 -7.94 -1.53 27.27
CA THR A 311 -8.30 -0.66 28.40
C THR A 311 -9.82 -0.67 28.54
N VAL A 312 -10.34 -1.39 29.53
CA VAL A 312 -11.79 -1.48 29.77
C VAL A 312 -12.20 -0.37 30.72
N ILE A 313 -13.06 0.53 30.21
CA ILE A 313 -13.63 1.65 30.93
C ILE A 313 -15.07 1.30 31.29
N SER A 314 -15.32 0.98 32.56
CA SER A 314 -16.66 0.69 33.07
C SER A 314 -17.27 1.95 33.68
N VAL A 315 -18.45 2.34 33.20
CA VAL A 315 -19.17 3.53 33.62
C VAL A 315 -20.46 3.14 34.33
N THR A 316 -20.77 3.82 35.42
CA THR A 316 -21.95 3.52 36.26
C THR A 316 -23.25 4.11 35.72
N LYS A 317 -23.18 5.13 34.85
CA LYS A 317 -24.35 5.81 34.25
C LYS A 317 -24.16 6.09 32.77
N ASN A 318 -25.20 5.84 31.98
CA ASN A 318 -25.20 6.06 30.54
C ASN A 318 -25.01 7.53 30.11
N SER A 319 -25.44 8.51 30.92
CA SER A 319 -25.20 9.92 30.60
C SER A 319 -23.72 10.31 30.64
N TYR A 320 -22.93 9.68 31.51
CA TYR A 320 -21.48 9.93 31.59
C TYR A 320 -20.71 9.20 30.50
N SER A 321 -21.19 8.04 30.04
CA SER A 321 -20.50 7.27 29.01
C SER A 321 -20.40 8.04 27.70
N HIS A 322 -21.43 8.81 27.33
CA HIS A 322 -21.40 9.64 26.12
C HIS A 322 -20.38 10.79 26.23
N ASN A 323 -20.27 11.43 27.40
CA ASN A 323 -19.28 12.49 27.62
C ASN A 323 -17.85 11.94 27.62
N ILE A 324 -17.62 10.76 28.22
CA ILE A 324 -16.32 10.07 28.18
C ILE A 324 -15.98 9.66 26.76
N PHE A 325 -16.95 9.10 26.02
CA PHE A 325 -16.78 8.73 24.62
C PHE A 325 -16.42 9.94 23.75
N GLN A 326 -17.13 11.06 23.90
CA GLN A 326 -16.80 12.29 23.19
C GLN A 326 -15.41 12.77 23.56
N ALA A 327 -15.06 12.81 24.85
CA ALA A 327 -13.72 13.22 25.27
C ALA A 327 -12.62 12.36 24.63
N LEU A 328 -12.75 11.03 24.65
CA LEU A 328 -11.78 10.10 24.06
C LEU A 328 -11.61 10.28 22.54
N ASN A 329 -12.67 10.65 21.83
CA ASN A 329 -12.65 10.80 20.37
C ASN A 329 -12.38 12.24 19.89
N THR A 330 -12.53 13.24 20.77
CA THR A 330 -12.35 14.66 20.41
C THR A 330 -10.96 15.17 20.77
N THR A 331 -10.20 14.46 21.61
CA THR A 331 -8.87 14.90 22.06
C THR A 331 -7.74 14.36 21.21
N GLY A 332 -6.95 15.28 20.64
CA GLY A 332 -5.61 15.05 20.11
C GLY A 332 -5.56 14.71 18.61
N GLU A 333 -4.73 15.43 17.87
CA GLU A 333 -4.22 14.89 16.61
C GLU A 333 -3.29 13.71 16.97
N PRO A 334 -3.43 12.54 16.32
CA PRO A 334 -2.55 11.42 16.58
C PRO A 334 -1.11 11.85 16.26
N LEU A 335 -0.20 11.68 17.23
CA LEU A 335 1.21 11.98 17.07
C LEU A 335 1.77 11.24 15.85
N ASN A 336 2.45 11.94 14.97
CA ASN A 336 3.03 11.29 13.80
C ASN A 336 4.32 10.53 14.19
N ALA A 337 4.90 9.78 13.26
CA ALA A 337 6.11 8.99 13.52
C ALA A 337 7.33 9.85 13.91
N ILE A 338 7.43 11.07 13.37
CA ILE A 338 8.50 12.04 13.70
C ILE A 338 8.33 12.55 15.13
N ASP A 339 7.10 12.83 15.57
CA ASP A 339 6.83 13.34 16.92
C ASP A 339 7.24 12.35 18.01
N THR A 340 7.05 11.05 17.79
CA THR A 340 7.45 10.00 18.74
C THR A 340 8.93 9.65 18.63
N PHE A 341 9.56 9.90 17.48
CA PHE A 341 10.97 9.66 17.25
C PHE A 341 11.86 10.76 17.86
N LYS A 342 11.43 12.03 17.79
CA LYS A 342 12.17 13.20 18.32
C LYS A 342 12.65 13.03 19.77
N PRO A 343 11.86 12.51 20.73
CA PRO A 343 12.31 12.26 22.10
C PRO A 343 13.55 11.37 22.21
N GLU A 344 13.68 10.34 21.36
CA GLU A 344 14.83 9.44 21.37
C GLU A 344 16.12 10.14 20.93
N VAL A 345 16.02 11.03 19.94
CA VAL A 345 17.15 11.88 19.52
C VAL A 345 17.53 12.86 20.62
N ILE A 346 16.55 13.49 21.29
CA ILE A 346 16.80 14.41 22.42
C ILE A 346 17.49 13.66 23.57
N ARG A 347 17.07 12.42 23.86
CA ARG A 347 17.67 11.57 24.89
C ARG A 347 19.13 11.27 24.59
N TYR A 348 19.46 10.98 23.34
CA TYR A 348 20.84 10.73 22.90
C TYR A 348 21.71 11.99 22.95
N VAL A 349 21.25 13.11 22.37
CA VAL A 349 22.02 14.38 22.33
C VAL A 349 22.15 15.01 23.72
N GLY A 350 21.14 14.80 24.58
CA GLY A 350 21.06 15.38 25.91
C GLY A 350 20.33 16.72 25.92
N HIS A 351 19.44 16.90 26.89
CA HIS A 351 18.53 18.05 27.00
C HIS A 351 19.23 19.42 26.96
N GLN A 352 20.43 19.53 27.55
CA GLN A 352 21.18 20.79 27.60
C GLN A 352 21.86 21.13 26.26
N ALA A 353 22.32 20.12 25.52
CA ALA A 353 23.06 20.31 24.27
C ALA A 353 22.13 20.37 23.05
N TYR A 354 20.92 19.80 23.14
CA TYR A 354 19.99 19.67 22.03
C TYR A 354 19.66 21.01 21.36
N GLN A 355 19.38 22.06 22.12
CA GLN A 355 19.02 23.38 21.56
C GLN A 355 20.11 24.00 20.66
N HIS A 356 21.36 23.55 20.81
CA HIS A 356 22.51 24.02 20.03
C HIS A 356 23.00 22.98 19.01
N SER A 357 22.28 21.87 18.86
CA SER A 357 22.69 20.75 18.00
C SER A 357 22.14 20.89 16.58
N ALA A 358 22.75 20.16 15.63
CA ALA A 358 22.28 20.13 14.25
C ALA A 358 20.88 19.49 14.16
N GLU A 359 20.63 18.47 14.98
CA GLU A 359 19.35 17.76 15.05
C GLU A 359 18.20 18.69 15.43
N TYR A 360 18.40 19.64 16.35
CA TYR A 360 17.38 20.63 16.67
C TYR A 360 17.00 21.48 15.46
N GLN A 361 17.99 21.98 14.71
CA GLN A 361 17.72 22.77 13.50
C GLN A 361 16.95 21.97 12.45
N LEU A 362 17.31 20.69 12.27
CA LEU A 362 16.61 19.79 11.35
C LEU A 362 15.17 19.53 11.77
N PHE A 363 14.91 19.26 13.06
CA PHE A 363 13.56 19.05 13.55
C PHE A 363 12.70 20.32 13.50
N GLU A 364 13.27 21.50 13.73
CA GLU A 364 12.53 22.77 13.58
C GLU A 364 12.14 23.01 12.12
N ALA A 365 13.03 22.70 11.16
CA ALA A 365 12.71 22.77 9.73
C ALA A 365 11.61 21.79 9.33
N ILE A 366 11.67 20.54 9.81
CA ILE A 366 10.61 19.54 9.61
C ILE A 366 9.29 20.05 10.20
N GLN A 367 9.31 20.56 11.43
CA GLN A 367 8.11 21.03 12.11
C GLN A 367 7.48 22.23 11.39
N ALA A 368 8.28 23.19 10.91
CA ALA A 368 7.80 24.31 10.12
C ALA A 368 7.08 23.84 8.86
N LEU A 369 7.59 22.80 8.21
CA LEU A 369 7.00 22.19 7.02
C LEU A 369 5.68 21.45 7.32
N LEU A 370 5.63 20.71 8.43
CA LEU A 370 4.40 20.05 8.89
C LEU A 370 3.32 21.09 9.25
N ASN A 371 3.70 22.17 9.95
CA ASN A 371 2.81 23.24 10.40
C ASN A 371 2.38 24.24 9.32
N ALA A 372 3.00 24.24 8.13
CA ALA A 372 2.54 25.06 7.02
C ALA A 372 1.04 24.80 6.71
N LYS A 373 0.31 25.73 6.08
CA LYS A 373 -1.16 25.72 5.93
C LYS A 373 -1.79 24.30 5.92
N PRO A 374 -2.76 24.01 6.81
CA PRO A 374 -3.32 22.68 6.94
C PRO A 374 -3.96 22.25 5.62
N ASN A 375 -3.46 21.15 5.07
CA ASN A 375 -4.02 20.50 3.90
C ASN A 375 -4.43 19.08 4.31
N LYS A 376 -5.65 18.65 3.96
CA LYS A 376 -6.23 17.35 4.32
C LYS A 376 -5.38 16.15 3.85
N THR A 377 -4.44 16.36 2.93
CA THR A 377 -3.56 15.32 2.39
C THR A 377 -2.21 15.19 3.11
N LYS A 378 -1.85 16.10 4.04
CA LYS A 378 -0.54 16.08 4.70
C LYS A 378 -0.25 14.80 5.50
N PRO A 379 -1.18 14.27 6.34
CA PRO A 379 -0.89 13.07 7.13
C PRO A 379 -0.59 11.85 6.24
N LYS A 380 -1.40 11.64 5.20
CA LYS A 380 -1.20 10.57 4.21
C LYS A 380 0.12 10.72 3.45
N LEU A 381 0.53 11.95 3.17
CA LEU A 381 1.81 12.20 2.52
C LEU A 381 2.98 11.89 3.46
N LEU A 382 2.90 12.30 4.73
CA LEU A 382 3.92 11.98 5.72
C LEU A 382 4.08 10.46 5.85
N GLU A 383 2.98 9.72 6.01
CA GLU A 383 3.01 8.25 6.08
C GLU A 383 3.71 7.62 4.87
N ALA A 384 3.45 8.14 3.67
CA ALA A 384 4.07 7.64 2.46
C ALA A 384 5.59 7.95 2.39
N LEU A 385 6.00 9.14 2.84
CA LEU A 385 7.42 9.53 2.85
C LEU A 385 8.22 8.81 3.95
N ILE A 386 7.60 8.49 5.09
CA ILE A 386 8.26 7.66 6.10
C ILE A 386 8.44 6.23 5.60
N ALA A 387 7.43 5.68 4.91
CA ALA A 387 7.57 4.37 4.27
C ALA A 387 8.72 4.38 3.23
N ASP A 388 8.78 5.41 2.38
CA ASP A 388 9.86 5.59 1.41
C ASP A 388 11.24 5.69 2.07
N PHE A 389 11.36 6.43 3.19
CA PHE A 389 12.61 6.50 3.95
C PHE A 389 13.06 5.11 4.41
N GLY A 390 12.11 4.25 4.82
CA GLY A 390 12.42 2.85 5.12
C GLY A 390 13.09 2.12 3.95
N TYR A 391 12.55 2.29 2.74
CA TYR A 391 13.18 1.74 1.54
C TYR A 391 14.57 2.33 1.26
N ILE A 392 14.73 3.65 1.41
CA ILE A 392 16.00 4.34 1.18
C ILE A 392 17.08 3.86 2.14
N PHE A 393 16.73 3.69 3.42
CA PHE A 393 17.68 3.35 4.47
C PHE A 393 18.03 1.86 4.47
N THR A 394 17.06 0.96 4.32
CA THR A 394 17.29 -0.49 4.42
C THR A 394 17.46 -1.19 3.07
N GLY A 395 17.41 -0.47 1.95
CA GLY A 395 17.42 -1.07 0.60
C GLY A 395 16.24 -2.02 0.34
N GLY A 396 15.09 -1.78 0.98
CA GLY A 396 13.90 -2.64 0.84
C GLY A 396 13.94 -3.97 1.61
N ALA A 397 14.98 -4.23 2.42
CA ALA A 397 15.03 -5.40 3.32
C ALA A 397 13.92 -5.38 4.38
N SER A 398 13.55 -4.19 4.89
CA SER A 398 12.44 -4.02 5.83
C SER A 398 11.36 -3.17 5.17
N LYS A 399 10.30 -3.80 4.67
CA LYS A 399 9.12 -3.08 4.17
C LYS A 399 8.42 -2.41 5.35
N VAL A 400 8.55 -1.10 5.45
CA VAL A 400 7.82 -0.32 6.47
C VAL A 400 6.34 -0.26 6.07
N ASN A 401 5.49 -0.92 6.86
CA ASN A 401 4.04 -0.85 6.68
C ASN A 401 3.56 0.61 6.85
N LYS A 402 2.46 0.97 6.17
CA LYS A 402 1.79 2.27 6.29
C LYS A 402 1.18 2.52 7.68
N SER A 403 1.08 1.48 8.52
CA SER A 403 0.65 1.63 9.90
C SER A 403 1.57 2.59 10.67
N LEU A 404 0.96 3.56 11.36
CA LEU A 404 1.68 4.51 12.22
C LEU A 404 2.51 3.79 13.28
N LYS A 405 2.04 2.65 13.83
CA LYS A 405 2.79 1.88 14.83
C LYS A 405 4.12 1.37 14.25
N ALA A 406 4.05 0.73 13.08
CA ALA A 406 5.22 0.20 12.39
C ALA A 406 6.23 1.30 12.02
N GLN A 407 5.74 2.46 11.55
CA GLN A 407 6.61 3.60 11.23
C GLN A 407 7.33 4.16 12.46
N ARG A 408 6.62 4.31 13.58
CA ARG A 408 7.21 4.78 14.84
C ARG A 408 8.32 3.85 15.32
N GLN A 409 8.01 2.55 15.33
CA GLN A 409 8.93 1.52 15.78
C GLN A 409 10.18 1.47 14.89
N PHE A 410 9.97 1.46 13.57
CA PHE A 410 11.05 1.44 12.58
C PHE A 410 12.06 2.59 12.79
N LEU A 411 11.60 3.83 12.91
CA LEU A 411 12.50 4.98 13.09
C LEU A 411 13.33 4.86 14.36
N ILE A 412 12.71 4.41 15.46
CA ILE A 412 13.37 4.26 16.76
C ILE A 412 14.40 3.14 16.70
N GLU A 413 14.01 1.94 16.22
CA GLU A 413 14.90 0.77 16.15
C GLU A 413 16.12 1.04 15.27
N GLN A 414 15.91 1.57 14.06
CA GLN A 414 17.03 1.84 13.14
C GLN A 414 17.97 2.90 13.70
N TYR A 415 17.44 3.93 14.36
CA TYR A 415 18.28 4.93 15.01
C TYR A 415 19.07 4.38 16.20
N LEU A 416 18.46 3.53 17.02
CA LEU A 416 19.10 2.90 18.17
C LEU A 416 20.14 1.83 17.75
N ALA A 417 19.91 1.16 16.63
CA ALA A 417 20.85 0.18 16.05
C ALA A 417 22.17 0.82 15.57
N ILE A 418 22.17 2.13 15.27
CA ILE A 418 23.41 2.86 14.97
C ILE A 418 24.25 2.95 16.24
N ASP A 419 25.54 2.59 16.12
CA ASP A 419 26.55 2.65 17.18
C ASP A 419 26.43 3.98 17.98
N PRO A 420 26.26 3.91 19.32
CA PRO A 420 26.21 5.09 20.18
C PRO A 420 27.38 6.06 20.00
N ASP A 421 28.57 5.57 19.66
CA ASP A 421 29.76 6.39 19.50
C ASP A 421 29.84 7.06 18.10
N ALA A 422 29.05 6.59 17.13
CA ALA A 422 28.98 7.11 15.77
C ALA A 422 28.04 8.31 15.63
N ARG A 423 28.37 9.42 16.30
CA ARG A 423 27.55 10.65 16.32
C ARG A 423 27.23 11.19 14.92
N GLU A 424 28.20 11.13 14.00
CA GLU A 424 28.02 11.58 12.61
C GLU A 424 26.97 10.75 11.88
N ALA A 425 26.99 9.41 12.06
CA ALA A 425 26.00 8.52 11.44
C ALA A 425 24.58 8.76 11.99
N LYS A 426 24.43 8.99 13.30
CA LYS A 426 23.14 9.35 13.90
C LYS A 426 22.64 10.72 13.42
N THR A 427 23.53 11.69 13.23
CA THR A 427 23.17 12.99 12.65
C THR A 427 22.74 12.82 11.20
N GLN A 428 23.48 12.04 10.42
CA GLN A 428 23.19 11.74 9.02
C GLN A 428 21.83 11.04 8.85
N PHE A 429 21.44 10.17 9.78
CA PHE A 429 20.12 9.54 9.80
C PHE A 429 19.00 10.59 9.86
N VAL A 430 19.08 11.54 10.81
CA VAL A 430 18.11 12.63 10.96
C VAL A 430 18.14 13.57 9.74
N GLN A 431 19.33 13.87 9.22
CA GLN A 431 19.51 14.68 8.02
C GLN A 431 18.83 14.05 6.79
N THR A 432 18.99 12.73 6.61
CA THR A 432 18.39 12.00 5.49
C THR A 432 16.87 12.03 5.55
N ILE A 433 16.28 11.89 6.74
CA ILE A 433 14.84 12.06 6.96
C ILE A 433 14.42 13.48 6.59
N HIS A 434 15.11 14.49 7.12
CA HIS A 434 14.85 15.89 6.82
C HIS A 434 14.84 16.14 5.30
N ASP A 435 15.91 15.78 4.60
CA ASP A 435 16.09 16.08 3.18
C ASP A 435 15.06 15.36 2.31
N HIS A 436 14.73 14.11 2.65
CA HIS A 436 13.67 13.35 1.98
C HIS A 436 12.30 14.00 2.17
N LEU A 437 11.95 14.42 3.40
CA LEU A 437 10.69 15.08 3.69
C LEU A 437 10.59 16.44 2.98
N MET A 438 11.66 17.24 3.02
CA MET A 438 11.74 18.53 2.33
C MET A 438 11.51 18.35 0.82
N PHE A 439 12.18 17.39 0.20
CA PHE A 439 12.00 17.05 -1.21
C PHE A 439 10.55 16.64 -1.52
N GLY A 440 9.99 15.69 -0.77
CA GLY A 440 8.66 15.16 -1.01
C GLY A 440 7.55 16.21 -0.89
N TYR A 441 7.59 17.02 0.17
CA TYR A 441 6.60 18.07 0.42
C TYR A 441 6.73 19.25 -0.55
N ALA A 442 7.95 19.68 -0.88
CA ALA A 442 8.18 20.75 -1.86
C ALA A 442 7.72 20.33 -3.26
N PHE A 443 7.99 19.09 -3.65
CA PHE A 443 7.62 18.62 -4.98
C PHE A 443 6.10 18.44 -5.16
N ILE A 444 5.38 18.08 -4.10
CA ILE A 444 3.94 17.81 -4.17
C ILE A 444 3.09 19.09 -4.00
N ASN A 445 3.52 20.05 -3.17
CA ASN A 445 2.68 21.21 -2.82
C ASN A 445 2.77 22.41 -3.77
N HIS A 446 3.78 22.50 -4.65
CA HIS A 446 3.93 23.64 -5.55
C HIS A 446 3.28 23.42 -6.92
N LYS A 447 2.39 24.36 -7.31
CA LYS A 447 1.74 24.41 -8.64
C LYS A 447 2.55 25.19 -9.69
N LYS A 448 3.57 25.96 -9.28
CA LYS A 448 4.44 26.75 -10.18
C LYS A 448 5.88 26.26 -10.08
N VAL A 449 6.50 26.08 -11.25
CA VAL A 449 7.86 25.56 -11.43
C VAL A 449 8.93 26.57 -10.99
N SER A 450 8.68 27.86 -11.22
CA SER A 450 9.64 28.95 -11.05
C SER A 450 10.01 29.30 -9.60
N GLU A 451 9.37 28.68 -8.61
CA GLU A 451 9.55 28.96 -7.17
C GLU A 451 9.92 27.69 -6.38
N ASN A 452 10.16 26.56 -7.06
CA ASN A 452 10.38 25.28 -6.40
C ASN A 452 11.83 24.82 -6.56
N PHE A 453 12.58 24.82 -5.44
CA PHE A 453 13.99 24.42 -5.37
C PHE A 453 14.26 23.00 -5.88
N VAL A 454 13.21 22.18 -6.01
CA VAL A 454 13.33 20.83 -6.56
C VAL A 454 13.88 20.84 -7.99
N TYR A 455 13.59 21.90 -8.76
CA TYR A 455 14.03 22.05 -10.15
C TYR A 455 15.36 22.80 -10.29
N ASP A 456 15.99 23.21 -9.18
CA ASP A 456 17.22 24.00 -9.23
C ASP A 456 18.36 23.20 -9.89
N GLY A 457 18.93 23.81 -10.94
CA GLY A 457 20.01 23.23 -11.73
C GLY A 457 19.61 22.09 -12.67
N LEU A 458 18.31 21.81 -12.84
CA LEU A 458 17.80 20.94 -13.91
C LEU A 458 17.69 21.70 -15.24
N LEU A 459 18.00 21.03 -16.35
CA LEU A 459 17.68 21.56 -17.68
C LEU A 459 16.16 21.49 -17.91
N PRO A 460 15.59 22.32 -18.82
CA PRO A 460 14.16 22.30 -19.13
C PRO A 460 13.62 20.90 -19.49
N GLN A 461 14.45 20.09 -20.16
CA GLN A 461 14.16 18.71 -20.54
C GLN A 461 14.10 17.78 -19.32
N ASP A 462 15.05 17.89 -18.38
CA ASP A 462 15.05 17.08 -17.16
C ASP A 462 13.86 17.43 -16.25
N ALA A 463 13.51 18.72 -16.17
CA ALA A 463 12.34 19.19 -15.44
C ALA A 463 11.03 18.66 -16.03
N LEU A 464 10.96 18.56 -17.37
CA LEU A 464 9.85 17.94 -18.10
C LEU A 464 9.72 16.46 -17.75
N LEU A 465 10.82 15.70 -17.82
CA LEU A 465 10.84 14.27 -17.49
C LEU A 465 10.46 14.00 -16.03
N LEU A 466 10.95 14.83 -15.10
CA LEU A 466 10.58 14.72 -13.68
C LEU A 466 9.07 14.95 -13.47
N ASN A 467 8.45 15.88 -14.21
CA ASN A 467 7.00 16.07 -14.14
C ASN A 467 6.22 14.92 -14.80
N PHE A 468 6.73 14.33 -15.87
CA PHE A 468 6.14 13.11 -16.44
C PHE A 468 6.11 11.97 -15.41
N LEU A 469 7.21 11.76 -14.68
CA LEU A 469 7.29 10.77 -13.60
C LEU A 469 6.26 11.06 -12.50
N LYS A 470 6.07 12.34 -12.14
CA LYS A 470 5.07 12.80 -11.18
C LYS A 470 3.64 12.39 -11.56
N GLU A 471 3.29 12.46 -12.85
CA GLU A 471 1.93 12.17 -13.31
C GLU A 471 1.64 10.69 -13.54
N ASN A 472 2.69 9.88 -13.79
CA ASN A 472 2.49 8.52 -14.28
C ASN A 472 2.75 7.44 -13.21
N GLU A 473 3.83 7.51 -12.44
CA GLU A 473 4.23 6.44 -11.50
C GLU A 473 4.90 6.98 -10.22
N TRP A 474 4.57 8.20 -9.80
CA TRP A 474 5.30 8.91 -8.74
C TRP A 474 5.47 8.12 -7.45
N ASN A 475 4.41 7.46 -6.97
CA ASN A 475 4.46 6.71 -5.70
C ASN A 475 5.46 5.53 -5.75
N ILE A 476 5.79 5.04 -6.94
CA ILE A 476 6.71 3.92 -7.13
C ILE A 476 8.15 4.44 -7.30
N VAL A 477 8.34 5.52 -8.07
CA VAL A 477 9.69 6.04 -8.37
C VAL A 477 10.22 7.04 -7.36
N ARG A 478 9.35 7.69 -6.57
CA ARG A 478 9.70 8.72 -5.58
C ARG A 478 10.83 8.31 -4.62
N PRO A 479 10.84 7.13 -3.98
CA PRO A 479 11.93 6.75 -3.08
C PRO A 479 13.28 6.72 -3.80
N LEU A 480 13.32 6.20 -5.03
CA LEU A 480 14.56 6.05 -5.80
C LEU A 480 15.09 7.40 -6.29
N ILE A 481 14.20 8.24 -6.81
CA ILE A 481 14.54 9.61 -7.22
C ILE A 481 15.07 10.41 -6.02
N SER A 482 14.47 10.24 -4.85
CA SER A 482 14.96 10.89 -3.65
C SER A 482 16.33 10.37 -3.22
N ALA A 483 16.57 9.05 -3.28
CA ALA A 483 17.88 8.48 -2.97
C ALA A 483 18.98 9.02 -3.91
N LEU A 484 18.72 9.04 -5.21
CA LEU A 484 19.67 9.57 -6.21
C LEU A 484 19.96 11.06 -5.99
N ARG A 485 18.96 11.84 -5.57
CA ARG A 485 19.13 13.26 -5.20
C ARG A 485 20.05 13.43 -4.00
N LEU A 486 19.96 12.55 -3.01
CA LEU A 486 20.79 12.62 -1.80
C LEU A 486 22.26 12.30 -2.10
N ASN A 487 22.53 11.51 -3.15
CA ASN A 487 23.89 11.16 -3.54
C ASN A 487 24.59 12.28 -4.30
N SER A 488 24.02 12.72 -5.43
CA SER A 488 24.60 13.81 -6.21
C SER A 488 23.59 14.44 -7.17
N GLN A 489 23.87 15.68 -7.60
CA GLN A 489 23.07 16.34 -8.63
C GLN A 489 23.18 15.63 -10.00
N HIS A 490 24.30 14.95 -10.26
CA HIS A 490 24.49 14.15 -11.47
C HIS A 490 23.59 12.90 -11.45
N ASP A 491 23.61 12.15 -10.34
CA ASP A 491 22.78 10.96 -10.14
C ASP A 491 21.29 11.29 -10.24
N PHE A 492 20.88 12.43 -9.69
CA PHE A 492 19.52 12.91 -9.79
C PHE A 492 19.08 13.10 -11.26
N LYS A 493 19.90 13.77 -12.08
CA LYS A 493 19.59 14.06 -13.49
C LYS A 493 19.53 12.78 -14.33
N GLU A 494 20.57 11.97 -14.25
CA GLU A 494 20.65 10.73 -15.02
C GLU A 494 19.61 9.71 -14.57
N GLY A 495 19.31 9.65 -13.27
CA GLY A 495 18.21 8.87 -12.72
C GLY A 495 16.85 9.25 -13.28
N ILE A 496 16.54 10.55 -13.35
CA ILE A 496 15.30 11.06 -13.95
C ILE A 496 15.19 10.60 -15.41
N ARG A 497 16.27 10.75 -16.19
CA ARG A 497 16.31 10.36 -17.61
C ARG A 497 16.09 8.86 -17.79
N ALA A 498 16.85 8.04 -17.07
CA ALA A 498 16.79 6.58 -17.18
C ALA A 498 15.41 6.03 -16.77
N LEU A 499 14.85 6.52 -15.65
CA LEU A 499 13.52 6.09 -15.19
C LEU A 499 12.41 6.55 -16.14
N ALA A 500 12.46 7.79 -16.62
CA ALA A 500 11.44 8.29 -17.55
C ALA A 500 11.48 7.49 -18.85
N ALA A 501 12.66 7.23 -19.40
CA ALA A 501 12.84 6.43 -20.60
C ALA A 501 12.32 4.99 -20.39
N PHE A 502 12.69 4.34 -19.31
CA PHE A 502 12.21 2.97 -19.03
C PHE A 502 10.69 2.91 -18.85
N ILE A 503 10.09 3.86 -18.13
CA ILE A 503 8.63 3.90 -17.92
C ILE A 503 7.90 4.12 -19.25
N VAL A 504 8.41 4.99 -20.13
CA VAL A 504 7.85 5.16 -21.48
C VAL A 504 7.87 3.82 -22.22
N LEU A 505 9.01 3.14 -22.27
CA LEU A 505 9.14 1.84 -22.96
C LEU A 505 8.25 0.74 -22.34
N ALA A 506 8.17 0.68 -21.02
CA ALA A 506 7.32 -0.28 -20.31
C ALA A 506 5.83 -0.01 -20.55
N LYS A 507 5.40 1.27 -20.54
CA LYS A 507 4.02 1.65 -20.83
C LYS A 507 3.63 1.38 -22.28
N LEU A 508 4.57 1.52 -23.22
CA LEU A 508 4.40 1.10 -24.61
C LEU A 508 4.47 -0.42 -24.80
N ARG A 509 4.64 -1.20 -23.71
CA ARG A 509 4.80 -2.67 -23.72
C ARG A 509 5.95 -3.16 -24.60
N VAL A 510 6.95 -2.31 -24.82
CA VAL A 510 8.20 -2.69 -25.47
C VAL A 510 9.04 -3.53 -24.51
N VAL A 511 9.03 -3.17 -23.23
CA VAL A 511 9.62 -3.96 -22.13
C VAL A 511 8.50 -4.60 -21.33
N ASN A 512 8.49 -5.93 -21.21
CA ASN A 512 7.45 -6.66 -20.50
C ASN A 512 7.75 -6.81 -18.99
N ALA A 513 8.01 -5.69 -18.31
CA ALA A 513 8.35 -5.68 -16.90
C ALA A 513 7.34 -4.84 -16.10
N PRO A 514 6.63 -5.43 -15.12
CA PRO A 514 5.84 -4.64 -14.17
C PRO A 514 6.77 -3.69 -13.39
N ILE A 515 6.61 -2.38 -13.62
CA ILE A 515 7.50 -1.32 -13.11
C ILE A 515 7.76 -1.47 -11.60
N LYS A 516 6.70 -1.75 -10.82
CA LYS A 516 6.80 -1.95 -9.36
C LYS A 516 7.67 -3.16 -9.00
N THR A 517 7.40 -4.32 -9.59
CA THR A 517 8.12 -5.57 -9.29
C THR A 517 9.59 -5.46 -9.65
N MET A 518 9.89 -4.80 -10.76
CA MET A 518 11.25 -4.55 -11.22
C MET A 518 12.02 -3.66 -10.24
N LEU A 519 11.42 -2.54 -9.81
CA LEU A 519 12.09 -1.63 -8.89
C LEU A 519 12.23 -2.26 -7.50
N ASP A 520 11.23 -3.00 -7.03
CA ASP A 520 11.34 -3.79 -5.79
C ASP A 520 12.50 -4.80 -5.84
N ALA A 521 12.79 -5.37 -7.02
CA ALA A 521 13.96 -6.23 -7.22
C ALA A 521 15.28 -5.44 -7.27
N PHE A 522 15.31 -4.29 -7.98
CA PHE A 522 16.48 -3.41 -8.00
C PHE A 522 16.95 -3.03 -6.59
N TRP A 523 16.00 -2.65 -5.74
CA TRP A 523 16.29 -2.32 -4.34
C TRP A 523 16.97 -3.47 -3.59
N ARG A 524 16.49 -4.70 -3.77
CA ARG A 524 17.06 -5.89 -3.12
C ARG A 524 18.44 -6.26 -3.67
N GLU A 525 18.68 -6.07 -4.96
CA GLU A 525 19.90 -6.50 -5.64
C GLU A 525 21.04 -5.47 -5.53
N CYS A 526 20.71 -4.18 -5.35
CA CYS A 526 21.69 -3.07 -5.34
C CYS A 526 21.77 -2.35 -3.98
N ILE A 527 21.52 -3.07 -2.88
CA ILE A 527 21.57 -2.52 -1.51
C ILE A 527 22.93 -1.86 -1.26
N GLY A 528 22.92 -0.56 -0.91
CA GLY A 528 24.12 0.20 -0.55
C GLY A 528 24.91 0.81 -1.72
N ASN A 529 24.54 0.57 -2.98
CA ASN A 529 25.20 1.17 -4.15
C ASN A 529 24.20 1.72 -5.17
N ILE A 530 23.31 2.57 -4.70
CA ILE A 530 22.29 3.21 -5.53
C ILE A 530 22.92 4.43 -6.17
N ASN A 531 23.23 4.40 -7.46
CA ASN A 531 23.69 5.57 -8.21
C ASN A 531 23.12 5.49 -9.63
N ALA A 532 23.31 6.54 -10.44
CA ALA A 532 22.75 6.55 -11.78
C ALA A 532 23.34 5.44 -12.66
N THR A 533 24.62 5.11 -12.50
CA THR A 533 25.29 4.07 -13.28
C THR A 533 24.70 2.69 -13.00
N THR A 534 24.57 2.31 -11.72
CA THR A 534 24.00 1.00 -11.34
C THR A 534 22.54 0.88 -11.75
N LEU A 535 21.77 1.96 -11.60
CA LEU A 535 20.38 2.01 -12.08
C LEU A 535 20.31 1.84 -13.61
N LYS A 536 21.12 2.58 -14.37
CA LYS A 536 21.13 2.51 -15.83
C LYS A 536 21.52 1.12 -16.31
N SER A 537 22.58 0.52 -15.76
CA SER A 537 23.01 -0.85 -16.09
C SER A 537 21.93 -1.89 -15.76
N TYR A 538 21.25 -1.76 -14.62
CA TYR A 538 20.17 -2.67 -14.25
C TYR A 538 18.95 -2.53 -15.16
N LEU A 539 18.50 -1.29 -15.43
CA LEU A 539 17.39 -1.03 -16.35
C LEU A 539 17.71 -1.50 -17.77
N GLN A 540 18.96 -1.36 -18.22
CA GLN A 540 19.46 -1.92 -19.48
C GLN A 540 19.42 -3.45 -19.48
N SER A 541 19.85 -4.11 -18.38
CA SER A 541 19.78 -5.57 -18.27
C SER A 541 18.34 -6.06 -18.34
N LYS A 542 17.43 -5.44 -17.58
CA LYS A 542 16.01 -5.81 -17.61
C LYS A 542 15.35 -5.51 -18.94
N ALA A 543 15.71 -4.41 -19.58
CA ALA A 543 15.30 -4.13 -20.94
C ALA A 543 15.84 -5.18 -21.94
N LYS A 544 16.99 -5.83 -21.69
CA LYS A 544 17.52 -6.92 -22.53
C LYS A 544 16.96 -8.29 -22.19
N GLU A 545 16.72 -8.57 -20.91
CA GLU A 545 16.16 -9.84 -20.42
C GLU A 545 14.72 -10.03 -20.90
N ASP A 546 13.93 -8.95 -20.85
CA ASP A 546 12.52 -8.94 -21.21
C ASP A 546 12.24 -8.29 -22.59
N ALA A 547 13.26 -7.80 -23.30
CA ALA A 547 13.13 -7.32 -24.67
C ALA A 547 14.17 -7.90 -25.64
N TRP A 548 13.59 -8.46 -26.70
CA TRP A 548 14.09 -8.65 -28.06
C TRP A 548 14.95 -7.45 -28.48
N GLU A 549 16.03 -7.68 -29.23
CA GLU A 549 17.02 -6.67 -29.60
C GLU A 549 16.39 -5.28 -29.83
N LEU A 550 16.51 -4.38 -28.84
CA LEU A 550 16.09 -2.97 -28.98
C LEU A 550 16.79 -2.25 -30.16
N ALA A 551 17.72 -2.92 -30.82
CA ALA A 551 18.39 -2.44 -32.01
C ALA A 551 17.53 -2.56 -33.29
N GLU A 552 16.56 -3.49 -33.39
CA GLU A 552 15.77 -3.68 -34.61
C GLU A 552 14.47 -2.87 -34.62
N GLN A 553 14.44 -1.80 -35.42
CA GLN A 553 13.35 -0.83 -35.53
C GLN A 553 12.01 -1.46 -35.99
N THR A 554 12.04 -2.51 -36.79
CA THR A 554 10.85 -3.14 -37.40
C THR A 554 10.05 -4.04 -36.43
N LEU A 555 10.72 -4.73 -35.50
CA LEU A 555 10.08 -5.70 -34.61
C LEU A 555 9.22 -5.08 -33.51
N TRP A 556 9.60 -3.91 -32.98
CA TRP A 556 8.84 -3.27 -31.91
C TRP A 556 7.64 -2.48 -32.48
N GLN A 557 7.75 -1.91 -33.69
CA GLN A 557 6.63 -1.26 -34.40
C GLN A 557 5.46 -2.24 -34.58
N GLN A 558 5.78 -3.46 -35.04
CA GLN A 558 4.80 -4.55 -35.17
C GLN A 558 4.14 -4.92 -33.84
N ARG A 559 4.87 -4.86 -32.72
CA ARG A 559 4.30 -5.20 -31.40
C ARG A 559 3.49 -4.08 -30.77
N VAL A 560 3.88 -2.83 -30.97
CA VAL A 560 3.09 -1.69 -30.51
C VAL A 560 1.78 -1.61 -31.29
N ALA A 561 1.81 -1.98 -32.58
CA ALA A 561 0.63 -2.21 -33.39
C ALA A 561 -0.24 -3.39 -32.90
N HIS A 562 0.38 -4.53 -32.56
CA HIS A 562 -0.34 -5.73 -32.12
C HIS A 562 -0.88 -5.64 -30.68
N ASN A 563 -0.28 -4.80 -29.85
CA ASN A 563 -0.76 -4.53 -28.51
C ASN A 563 -1.91 -3.53 -28.63
N ASP A 564 -3.13 -4.03 -28.49
CA ASP A 564 -4.35 -3.24 -28.43
C ASP A 564 -4.23 -2.15 -27.33
N ILE A 565 -3.75 -0.97 -27.72
CA ILE A 565 -3.45 0.20 -26.87
C ILE A 565 -4.78 0.91 -26.55
N LEU A 566 -5.75 0.16 -26.04
CA LEU A 566 -7.13 0.66 -25.86
C LEU A 566 -7.33 1.47 -24.58
N ASP A 567 -6.33 1.54 -23.69
CA ASP A 567 -6.44 2.34 -22.46
C ASP A 567 -5.79 3.72 -22.62
N VAL A 568 -6.51 4.60 -23.33
CA VAL A 568 -6.11 5.98 -23.63
C VAL A 568 -5.77 6.77 -22.34
N THR A 569 -6.31 6.38 -21.18
CA THR A 569 -5.99 7.05 -19.89
C THR A 569 -4.57 6.78 -19.40
N LYS A 570 -4.02 5.58 -19.65
CA LYS A 570 -2.69 5.17 -19.14
C LYS A 570 -1.52 5.70 -19.95
N LEU A 571 -1.75 6.06 -21.22
CA LEU A 571 -0.74 6.56 -22.15
C LEU A 571 -0.77 8.07 -22.36
N ARG A 572 -1.64 8.81 -21.65
CA ARG A 572 -1.73 10.28 -21.78
C ARG A 572 -0.40 11.00 -21.60
N GLY A 573 0.34 10.64 -20.54
CA GLY A 573 1.64 11.24 -20.26
C GLY A 573 2.66 10.92 -21.35
N VAL A 574 2.66 9.68 -21.83
CA VAL A 574 3.52 9.25 -22.95
C VAL A 574 3.16 10.01 -24.21
N ALA A 575 1.87 10.24 -24.45
CA ALA A 575 1.40 10.94 -25.62
C ALA A 575 1.76 12.44 -25.62
N LYS A 576 1.63 13.09 -24.44
CA LYS A 576 2.09 14.48 -24.25
C LYS A 576 3.59 14.60 -24.47
N LEU A 577 4.39 13.71 -23.89
CA LEU A 577 5.84 13.68 -24.11
C LEU A 577 6.19 13.47 -25.58
N ALA A 578 5.51 12.53 -26.26
CA ALA A 578 5.77 12.20 -27.65
C ALA A 578 5.51 13.37 -28.61
N ILE A 579 4.40 14.08 -28.41
CA ILE A 579 4.10 15.30 -29.15
C ILE A 579 5.21 16.33 -28.92
N LEU A 580 5.64 16.53 -27.67
CA LEU A 580 6.71 17.47 -27.37
C LEU A 580 8.06 17.07 -27.98
N SER A 581 8.39 15.77 -27.97
CA SER A 581 9.64 15.25 -28.56
C SER A 581 9.67 15.28 -30.08
N SER A 582 8.51 15.36 -30.74
CA SER A 582 8.45 15.53 -32.20
C SER A 582 8.83 16.94 -32.66
N PHE A 583 8.88 17.92 -31.75
CA PHE A 583 9.38 19.24 -32.09
C PHE A 583 10.90 19.26 -31.98
N ASN A 584 11.59 19.54 -33.08
CA ASN A 584 13.06 19.63 -33.14
C ASN A 584 13.63 20.88 -32.42
N ASP A 585 12.82 21.57 -31.61
CA ASP A 585 13.18 22.79 -30.91
C ASP A 585 13.22 22.55 -29.39
N ALA A 586 14.41 22.69 -28.80
CA ALA A 586 14.63 22.57 -27.37
C ALA A 586 13.78 23.56 -26.54
N GLN A 587 13.30 24.67 -27.14
CA GLN A 587 12.41 25.64 -26.49
C GLN A 587 10.97 25.12 -26.33
N LEU A 588 10.52 24.21 -27.21
CA LEU A 588 9.20 23.57 -27.13
C LEU A 588 9.19 22.40 -26.14
N MET A 589 10.33 21.75 -25.90
CA MET A 589 10.52 20.71 -24.87
C MET A 589 10.64 21.32 -23.46
N CYS A 590 9.59 22.01 -23.01
CA CYS A 590 9.54 22.64 -21.69
C CYS A 590 8.30 22.24 -20.88
N LEU A 591 8.44 22.34 -19.55
CA LEU A 591 7.37 22.01 -18.60
C LEU A 591 6.13 22.90 -18.76
N ASP A 592 6.31 24.17 -19.16
CA ASP A 592 5.21 25.06 -19.48
C ASP A 592 4.36 24.50 -20.64
N ALA A 593 4.99 24.04 -21.72
CA ALA A 593 4.29 23.44 -22.87
C ALA A 593 3.55 22.15 -22.49
N TYR A 594 4.18 21.28 -21.68
CA TYR A 594 3.57 20.05 -21.19
C TYR A 594 2.32 20.29 -20.33
N SER A 595 2.36 21.30 -19.44
CA SER A 595 1.21 21.67 -18.61
C SER A 595 0.05 22.29 -19.40
N LEU A 596 0.34 22.84 -20.58
CA LEU A 596 -0.64 23.50 -21.45
C LEU A 596 -1.31 22.52 -22.44
N LEU A 597 -0.67 21.38 -22.72
CA LEU A 597 -1.24 20.30 -23.53
C LEU A 597 -2.35 19.56 -22.74
N LYS A 598 -3.60 19.86 -23.07
CA LYS A 598 -4.79 19.19 -22.52
C LYS A 598 -5.36 18.20 -23.54
N LEU A 599 -5.60 16.96 -23.09
CA LEU A 599 -6.22 15.92 -23.92
C LEU A 599 -7.76 15.92 -23.75
N PRO A 600 -8.53 15.42 -24.73
CA PRO A 600 -9.97 15.69 -24.88
C PRO A 600 -10.89 15.36 -23.69
N GLU A 601 -10.52 14.44 -22.80
CA GLU A 601 -11.34 14.07 -21.63
C GLU A 601 -11.20 15.02 -20.43
N GLU A 602 -10.32 16.02 -20.46
CA GLU A 602 -10.16 16.97 -19.34
C GLU A 602 -11.32 18.00 -19.25
N LYS A 603 -12.23 18.05 -20.23
CA LYS A 603 -13.49 18.81 -20.17
C LYS A 603 -14.67 17.90 -20.51
N SER A 604 -15.39 17.40 -19.50
CA SER A 604 -16.67 16.73 -19.72
C SER A 604 -17.76 17.75 -20.08
N THR A 605 -17.86 18.16 -21.33
CA THR A 605 -19.10 18.73 -21.87
C THR A 605 -19.35 18.15 -23.25
N ALA A 606 -20.50 17.49 -23.40
CA ALA A 606 -20.87 16.57 -24.47
C ALA A 606 -21.06 17.18 -25.86
N ASN A 607 -20.30 18.21 -26.27
CA ASN A 607 -20.42 18.79 -27.62
C ASN A 607 -19.22 19.65 -28.09
N SER A 608 -17.98 19.32 -27.71
CA SER A 608 -16.80 20.05 -28.21
C SER A 608 -16.03 19.26 -29.26
N ASP A 609 -16.02 19.82 -30.49
CA ASP A 609 -15.14 19.49 -31.61
C ASP A 609 -13.71 19.18 -31.12
N HIS A 610 -13.16 18.01 -31.45
CA HIS A 610 -11.94 17.43 -30.87
C HIS A 610 -10.62 18.08 -31.33
N ARG A 611 -10.58 19.41 -31.43
CA ARG A 611 -9.36 20.17 -31.74
C ARG A 611 -8.56 20.42 -30.47
N PHE A 612 -7.24 20.19 -30.50
CA PHE A 612 -6.31 20.62 -29.46
C PHE A 612 -6.52 22.12 -29.18
N GLU A 613 -6.99 22.49 -27.99
CA GLU A 613 -7.17 23.91 -27.60
C GLU A 613 -5.80 24.54 -27.29
N MET A 614 -5.04 24.91 -28.33
CA MET A 614 -3.83 25.76 -28.26
C MET A 614 -4.09 27.16 -27.68
N THR A 615 -5.36 27.51 -27.46
CA THR A 615 -5.87 28.82 -27.06
C THR A 615 -5.39 29.30 -25.69
N GLN A 616 -4.95 28.41 -24.79
CA GLN A 616 -4.37 28.78 -23.49
C GLN A 616 -2.88 29.13 -23.58
N MET A 617 -2.12 28.55 -24.54
CA MET A 617 -0.76 29.03 -24.84
C MET A 617 -0.80 30.47 -25.37
N GLU A 618 -1.82 30.81 -26.17
CA GLU A 618 -2.03 32.14 -26.76
C GLU A 618 -2.13 33.27 -25.73
N GLN A 619 -2.79 33.03 -24.58
CA GLN A 619 -2.98 34.04 -23.54
C GLN A 619 -1.71 34.30 -22.72
N LYS A 620 -0.88 33.27 -22.50
CA LYS A 620 0.38 33.39 -21.74
C LYS A 620 1.50 34.00 -22.61
N ASN A 621 1.49 33.76 -23.91
CA ASN A 621 2.49 34.28 -24.86
C ASN A 621 2.40 35.81 -25.05
N LYS A 622 1.20 36.41 -24.89
CA LYS A 622 1.02 37.87 -24.86
C LYS A 622 1.82 38.58 -23.75
N ASN A 623 2.14 37.88 -22.66
CA ASN A 623 2.81 38.44 -21.48
C ASN A 623 4.33 38.15 -21.43
N ALA A 624 4.88 37.40 -22.40
CA ALA A 624 6.31 37.10 -22.49
C ALA A 624 6.82 37.05 -23.95
N PRO A 625 6.63 38.14 -24.75
CA PRO A 625 6.86 38.14 -26.20
C PRO A 625 8.31 37.85 -26.62
N ASN A 626 9.29 38.08 -25.73
CA ASN A 626 10.71 37.98 -26.05
C ASN A 626 11.26 36.54 -26.05
N ARG A 627 10.47 35.53 -25.65
CA ARG A 627 10.94 34.13 -25.61
C ARG A 627 10.79 33.35 -26.92
N TRP A 628 10.02 33.84 -27.89
CA TRP A 628 9.53 33.03 -29.02
C TRP A 628 9.61 33.71 -30.40
N SER A 629 10.46 34.73 -30.58
CA SER A 629 10.32 35.69 -31.68
C SER A 629 10.98 35.35 -33.03
N ASN A 630 11.72 34.24 -33.20
CA ASN A 630 12.75 34.17 -34.26
C ASN A 630 12.74 32.95 -35.21
N VAL A 631 11.60 32.34 -35.54
CA VAL A 631 11.57 31.20 -36.50
C VAL A 631 10.64 31.52 -37.69
N THR A 632 11.11 31.41 -38.93
CA THR A 632 10.33 31.56 -40.19
C THR A 632 10.78 30.50 -41.20
N VAL A 633 9.85 29.89 -41.95
CA VAL A 633 10.10 28.83 -42.97
C VAL A 633 9.28 29.13 -44.24
N VAL A 634 9.80 28.78 -45.41
CA VAL A 634 9.23 29.04 -46.76
C VAL A 634 8.28 27.90 -47.20
N PRO A 635 7.10 28.17 -47.81
CA PRO A 635 6.15 27.12 -48.23
C PRO A 635 6.43 26.58 -49.66
N LEU A 636 6.15 25.28 -49.85
CA LEU A 636 6.10 24.61 -51.15
C LEU A 636 4.69 24.64 -51.75
N ASP A 637 4.59 24.91 -53.05
CA ASP A 637 3.35 25.05 -53.81
C ASP A 637 2.94 23.69 -54.42
N LEU A 638 1.85 23.09 -53.94
CA LEU A 638 1.48 21.68 -54.19
C LEU A 638 0.44 21.47 -55.31
N GLU A 639 -0.06 22.53 -55.96
CA GLU A 639 -1.20 22.39 -56.89
C GLU A 639 -0.83 21.78 -58.26
N THR A 640 0.44 21.69 -58.66
CA THR A 640 0.77 21.41 -60.06
C THR A 640 1.10 19.96 -60.44
N HIS A 641 1.29 19.00 -59.53
CA HIS A 641 1.94 17.72 -59.89
C HIS A 641 1.19 16.41 -59.56
N TRP A 642 -0.06 16.45 -59.10
CA TRP A 642 -0.79 15.21 -58.76
C TRP A 642 -1.81 14.81 -59.85
N LEU A 643 -1.40 13.92 -60.76
CA LEU A 643 -2.35 13.14 -61.59
C LEU A 643 -2.70 11.82 -60.87
N PRO A 644 -3.97 11.39 -60.86
CA PRO A 644 -4.37 10.14 -60.23
C PRO A 644 -4.02 8.96 -61.16
N GLN A 645 -3.19 8.02 -60.69
CA GLN A 645 -3.00 6.74 -61.39
C GLN A 645 -3.79 5.62 -60.71
N GLU A 646 -4.61 4.95 -61.52
CA GLU A 646 -5.39 3.77 -61.16
C GLU A 646 -4.50 2.51 -61.23
N GLY A 647 -4.38 1.79 -60.11
CA GLY A 647 -3.69 0.52 -60.04
C GLY A 647 -3.90 -0.17 -58.69
N ILE A 648 -4.84 -1.12 -58.65
CA ILE A 648 -5.13 -1.97 -57.49
C ILE A 648 -4.00 -2.99 -57.37
N GLY A 649 -3.18 -2.87 -56.31
CA GLY A 649 -2.15 -3.87 -55.97
C GLY A 649 -0.91 -3.36 -55.23
N GLN A 650 -0.71 -2.04 -55.12
CA GLN A 650 0.56 -1.46 -54.63
C GLN A 650 0.42 -0.60 -53.37
N GLY A 651 -0.43 -1.00 -52.40
CA GLY A 651 -0.58 -0.23 -51.15
C GLY A 651 0.74 -0.04 -50.39
N GLN A 652 1.58 -1.07 -50.36
CA GLN A 652 2.86 -1.09 -49.64
C GLN A 652 3.99 -0.37 -50.41
N GLU A 653 4.06 -0.52 -51.73
CA GLU A 653 5.03 0.20 -52.59
C GLU A 653 4.69 1.69 -52.69
N ASN A 654 3.40 2.05 -52.82
CA ASN A 654 2.98 3.46 -52.83
C ASN A 654 3.20 4.13 -51.48
N TYR A 655 3.08 3.40 -50.35
CA TYR A 655 3.42 3.88 -49.01
C TYR A 655 4.92 4.05 -48.80
N GLN A 656 5.75 3.09 -49.23
CA GLN A 656 7.21 3.23 -49.19
C GLN A 656 7.69 4.40 -50.06
N HIS A 657 7.10 4.59 -51.24
CA HIS A 657 7.40 5.73 -52.10
C HIS A 657 6.92 7.06 -51.48
N LEU A 658 5.82 7.08 -50.73
CA LEU A 658 5.34 8.25 -49.97
C LEU A 658 6.22 8.59 -48.77
N LEU A 659 6.68 7.58 -48.02
CA LEU A 659 7.67 7.75 -46.95
C LEU A 659 8.99 8.28 -47.49
N GLN A 660 9.45 7.74 -48.63
CA GLN A 660 10.67 8.16 -49.30
C GLN A 660 10.56 9.61 -49.84
N GLN A 661 9.40 10.01 -50.38
CA GLN A 661 9.14 11.40 -50.78
C GLN A 661 9.02 12.37 -49.59
N VAL A 662 8.41 11.95 -48.48
CA VAL A 662 8.34 12.74 -47.23
C VAL A 662 9.71 12.88 -46.57
N GLY A 663 10.59 11.88 -46.73
CA GLY A 663 12.01 11.94 -46.34
C GLY A 663 12.85 12.85 -47.24
N GLU A 664 12.56 12.91 -48.54
CA GLU A 664 13.25 13.78 -49.51
C GLU A 664 12.81 15.26 -49.43
N ASP A 665 11.54 15.55 -49.09
CA ASP A 665 11.00 16.90 -48.89
C ASP A 665 11.27 17.47 -47.47
N ALA A 666 12.47 17.25 -46.95
CA ALA A 666 12.94 17.84 -45.70
C ALA A 666 12.99 19.37 -45.82
N CYS A 667 11.97 20.06 -45.30
CA CYS A 667 11.97 21.53 -45.22
C CYS A 667 13.13 22.01 -44.33
N TYR A 668 14.21 22.49 -44.97
CA TYR A 668 15.32 23.18 -44.31
C TYR A 668 14.85 24.51 -43.71
N VAL A 669 15.05 24.70 -42.40
CA VAL A 669 14.90 26.01 -41.74
C VAL A 669 16.18 26.80 -41.96
N SER A 670 16.23 27.65 -42.99
CA SER A 670 17.34 28.60 -43.20
C SER A 670 16.94 30.04 -42.88
N TYR A 671 17.87 30.77 -42.26
CA TYR A 671 17.70 32.09 -41.65
C TYR A 671 17.94 33.21 -42.69
N LEU A 672 17.01 34.16 -42.84
CA LEU A 672 17.31 35.42 -43.55
C LEU A 672 16.71 36.64 -42.83
N LYS A 673 17.60 37.60 -42.58
CA LYS A 673 17.35 38.93 -42.01
C LYS A 673 16.52 39.77 -42.99
N GLY A 674 15.38 40.30 -42.56
CA GLY A 674 14.62 41.28 -43.36
C GLY A 674 13.20 41.50 -42.85
N GLU A 675 12.80 42.76 -42.80
CA GLU A 675 11.62 43.31 -42.12
C GLU A 675 10.26 42.80 -42.66
N THR A 676 9.28 42.62 -41.77
CA THR A 676 7.89 43.18 -41.78
C THR A 676 6.90 42.38 -40.88
N ALA A 677 5.78 43.04 -40.56
CA ALA A 677 4.90 42.97 -39.37
C ALA A 677 4.44 41.59 -38.80
N PHE A 678 4.22 41.59 -37.48
CA PHE A 678 4.00 40.45 -36.57
C PHE A 678 2.63 39.72 -36.68
N SER A 679 1.64 40.29 -37.37
CA SER A 679 0.27 39.74 -37.41
C SER A 679 0.08 38.64 -38.46
N ASP A 680 0.79 38.71 -39.59
CA ASP A 680 0.69 37.72 -40.67
C ASP A 680 1.53 36.46 -40.40
N LYS A 681 2.67 36.60 -39.72
CA LYS A 681 3.53 35.48 -39.30
C LYS A 681 2.83 34.54 -38.29
N ARG A 682 1.91 35.08 -37.49
CA ARG A 682 1.06 34.34 -36.55
C ARG A 682 0.08 33.43 -37.29
N LEU A 683 -0.64 33.97 -38.27
CA LEU A 683 -1.61 33.21 -39.05
C LEU A 683 -0.91 32.14 -39.89
N GLN A 684 0.28 32.45 -40.43
CA GLN A 684 1.08 31.52 -41.23
C GLN A 684 1.66 30.37 -40.39
N LEU A 685 2.27 30.63 -39.22
CA LEU A 685 2.76 29.55 -38.35
C LEU A 685 1.60 28.66 -37.85
N GLU A 686 0.46 29.28 -37.54
CA GLU A 686 -0.75 28.58 -37.11
C GLU A 686 -1.36 27.75 -38.25
N GLN A 687 -1.36 28.27 -39.48
CA GLN A 687 -1.75 27.54 -40.68
C GLN A 687 -0.73 26.45 -41.03
N CYS A 688 0.56 26.64 -40.76
CA CYS A 688 1.61 25.65 -41.01
C CYS A 688 1.60 24.50 -40.00
N ILE A 689 1.37 24.76 -38.70
CA ILE A 689 1.20 23.70 -37.69
C ILE A 689 -0.12 22.96 -37.95
N LYS A 690 -1.18 23.69 -38.29
CA LYS A 690 -2.46 23.08 -38.70
C LYS A 690 -2.24 22.24 -39.96
N ASN A 691 -1.69 22.77 -41.04
CA ASN A 691 -1.47 22.04 -42.29
C ASN A 691 -0.50 20.86 -42.09
N HIS A 692 0.59 20.99 -41.34
CA HIS A 692 1.49 19.85 -41.08
C HIS A 692 0.80 18.75 -40.26
N LEU A 693 0.06 19.11 -39.22
CA LEU A 693 -0.73 18.14 -38.45
C LEU A 693 -1.89 17.58 -39.28
N PHE A 694 -2.57 18.40 -40.10
CA PHE A 694 -3.69 18.02 -40.95
C PHE A 694 -3.25 17.21 -42.16
N ASP A 695 -2.07 17.43 -42.73
CA ASP A 695 -1.51 16.67 -43.85
C ASP A 695 -0.98 15.33 -43.35
N LYS A 696 -0.29 15.30 -42.20
CA LYS A 696 0.04 14.03 -41.51
C LYS A 696 -1.24 13.27 -41.09
N PHE A 697 -2.26 13.96 -40.56
CA PHE A 697 -3.56 13.37 -40.24
C PHE A 697 -4.38 12.99 -41.48
N ALA A 698 -4.25 13.70 -42.60
CA ALA A 698 -4.98 13.44 -43.83
C ALA A 698 -4.36 12.27 -44.58
N CYS A 699 -3.02 12.20 -44.65
CA CYS A 699 -2.31 11.00 -45.09
C CYS A 699 -2.65 9.80 -44.21
N TYR A 700 -2.70 9.98 -42.88
CA TYR A 700 -3.14 8.94 -41.94
C TYR A 700 -4.61 8.53 -42.12
N ASN A 701 -5.54 9.49 -42.28
CA ASN A 701 -6.96 9.21 -42.50
C ASN A 701 -7.24 8.58 -43.88
N LYS A 702 -6.47 8.96 -44.91
CA LYS A 702 -6.56 8.42 -46.27
C LYS A 702 -5.94 7.02 -46.33
N ALA A 703 -4.85 6.76 -45.61
CA ALA A 703 -4.31 5.41 -45.40
C ALA A 703 -5.29 4.52 -44.60
N LYS A 704 -5.96 5.08 -43.58
CA LYS A 704 -7.03 4.43 -42.81
C LYS A 704 -8.27 4.09 -43.65
N GLU A 705 -8.60 4.89 -44.68
CA GLU A 705 -9.69 4.58 -45.63
C GLU A 705 -9.31 3.50 -46.65
N ILE A 706 -8.02 3.38 -46.97
CA ILE A 706 -7.49 2.42 -47.96
C ILE A 706 -7.21 1.04 -47.33
N ALA A 707 -6.79 1.00 -46.06
CA ALA A 707 -6.58 -0.23 -45.29
C ALA A 707 -7.90 -1.00 -45.08
N LYS A 708 -8.00 -2.19 -45.69
CA LYS A 708 -9.26 -2.96 -45.78
C LYS A 708 -9.44 -3.95 -44.63
N ASP A 709 -8.38 -4.30 -43.91
CA ASP A 709 -8.46 -5.20 -42.76
C ASP A 709 -8.18 -4.48 -41.43
N THR A 710 -8.80 -4.97 -40.36
CA THR A 710 -8.73 -4.35 -39.01
C THR A 710 -7.30 -4.28 -38.46
N ILE A 711 -6.46 -5.26 -38.83
CA ILE A 711 -5.05 -5.39 -38.42
C ILE A 711 -4.17 -4.31 -39.07
N GLU A 712 -4.37 -4.00 -40.36
CA GLU A 712 -3.61 -2.96 -41.07
C GLU A 712 -3.88 -1.55 -40.50
N LYS A 713 -5.10 -1.30 -40.00
CA LYS A 713 -5.46 -0.05 -39.33
C LYS A 713 -4.75 0.15 -37.99
N GLU A 714 -4.50 -0.93 -37.26
CA GLU A 714 -3.81 -0.93 -35.97
C GLU A 714 -2.29 -0.77 -36.16
N GLU A 715 -1.73 -1.38 -37.21
CA GLU A 715 -0.33 -1.18 -37.63
C GLU A 715 -0.02 0.26 -38.06
N LEU A 716 -0.91 0.88 -38.83
CA LEU A 716 -0.77 2.26 -39.30
C LEU A 716 -0.84 3.32 -38.18
N GLN A 717 -1.47 3.02 -37.03
CA GLN A 717 -1.44 3.91 -35.85
C GLN A 717 -0.09 3.93 -35.14
N ALA A 718 0.70 2.86 -35.29
CA ALA A 718 1.89 2.64 -34.49
C ALA A 718 3.17 3.21 -35.11
N GLU A 719 3.32 3.16 -36.44
CA GLU A 719 4.65 3.24 -37.06
C GLU A 719 5.41 4.57 -36.94
N VAL A 720 4.79 5.72 -37.25
CA VAL A 720 5.54 7.00 -37.39
C VAL A 720 5.72 7.73 -36.07
N TRP A 721 4.66 7.77 -35.25
CA TRP A 721 4.67 8.53 -33.99
C TRP A 721 5.45 7.80 -32.90
N LEU A 722 5.29 6.48 -32.77
CA LEU A 722 5.98 5.74 -31.73
C LEU A 722 7.45 5.52 -32.06
N SER A 723 7.86 5.58 -33.33
CA SER A 723 9.26 5.40 -33.74
C SER A 723 10.16 6.53 -33.26
N ASN A 724 9.67 7.77 -33.31
CA ASN A 724 10.42 8.93 -32.81
C ASN A 724 10.53 8.91 -31.28
N VAL A 725 9.45 8.51 -30.59
CA VAL A 725 9.44 8.35 -29.13
C VAL A 725 10.42 7.25 -28.72
N TYR A 726 10.32 6.10 -29.38
CA TYR A 726 11.20 4.98 -29.16
C TYR A 726 12.66 5.37 -29.35
N THR A 727 13.02 5.96 -30.49
CA THR A 727 14.40 6.36 -30.81
C THR A 727 14.96 7.36 -29.79
N THR A 728 14.14 8.30 -29.33
CA THR A 728 14.56 9.31 -28.36
C THR A 728 14.84 8.68 -26.99
N PHE A 729 13.91 7.88 -26.47
CA PHE A 729 14.03 7.32 -25.12
C PHE A 729 14.94 6.09 -25.07
N SER A 730 15.04 5.32 -26.16
CA SER A 730 16.05 4.27 -26.28
C SER A 730 17.45 4.87 -26.27
N ARG A 731 17.71 5.95 -27.04
CA ARG A 731 18.99 6.67 -26.96
C ARG A 731 19.29 7.11 -25.52
N MET A 732 18.32 7.71 -24.80
CA MET A 732 18.52 8.08 -23.40
C MET A 732 18.94 6.91 -22.48
N LEU A 733 18.38 5.72 -22.68
CA LEU A 733 18.79 4.52 -21.94
C LEU A 733 20.14 3.96 -22.38
N TRP A 734 20.49 4.07 -23.67
CA TRP A 734 21.63 3.39 -24.29
C TRP A 734 22.86 4.28 -24.57
N ILE A 735 22.83 5.57 -24.21
CA ILE A 735 23.87 6.58 -24.54
C ILE A 735 25.32 6.22 -24.13
N ASP A 736 25.57 5.16 -23.36
CA ASP A 736 26.94 4.81 -22.92
C ASP A 736 27.69 3.79 -23.79
N VAL A 737 27.15 3.32 -24.92
CA VAL A 737 27.90 2.34 -25.74
C VAL A 737 29.03 2.98 -26.55
N HIS A 738 29.06 4.31 -26.75
CA HIS A 738 29.99 4.95 -27.70
C HIS A 738 30.58 6.31 -27.24
N ILE A 739 30.82 6.53 -25.94
CA ILE A 739 31.37 7.82 -25.46
C ILE A 739 32.81 8.11 -25.97
N ASP A 740 33.55 7.13 -26.49
CA ASP A 740 34.91 7.36 -27.00
C ASP A 740 35.03 7.58 -28.52
N ASN A 741 33.93 7.60 -29.28
CA ASN A 741 33.96 8.01 -30.68
C ASN A 741 32.92 9.09 -30.95
N ALA A 742 33.14 10.28 -30.38
CA ALA A 742 32.61 11.51 -30.93
C ALA A 742 33.26 11.79 -32.29
N GLN A 743 32.89 11.03 -33.31
CA GLN A 743 32.57 11.67 -34.57
C GLN A 743 31.13 12.14 -34.43
N GLU A 744 30.90 13.42 -34.69
CA GLU A 744 29.58 13.88 -35.11
C GLU A 744 29.10 12.90 -36.18
N VAL A 745 28.23 11.97 -35.78
CA VAL A 745 27.37 11.32 -36.75
C VAL A 745 26.45 12.44 -37.15
N GLU A 746 26.85 13.15 -38.22
CA GLU A 746 25.92 13.86 -39.08
C GLU A 746 24.68 12.98 -39.13
N ALA A 747 23.55 13.54 -38.74
CA ALA A 747 22.27 12.90 -38.94
C ALA A 747 22.11 12.77 -40.46
N GLU A 748 22.71 11.73 -41.04
CA GLU A 748 22.34 11.23 -42.34
C GLU A 748 20.87 10.86 -42.18
N SER A 749 20.07 11.77 -42.74
CA SER A 749 18.68 11.60 -43.05
C SER A 749 18.50 10.24 -43.70
N TYR A 750 18.06 9.26 -42.93
CA TYR A 750 17.57 8.01 -43.48
C TYR A 750 16.08 7.95 -43.23
N VAL A 751 15.38 8.37 -44.29
CA VAL A 751 14.03 8.04 -44.76
C VAL A 751 12.85 8.54 -43.92
#